data_AF-A0AAD5TL15-F1
#
_entry.id   AF-A0AAD5TL15-F1
#
_cell.length_a   1.000
_cell.length_b   1.000
_cell.length_c   1.000
_cell.angle_alpha   90.00
_cell.angle_beta   90.00
_cell.angle_gamma   90.00
#
_symmetry.space_group_name_H-M   'P 1'
#
loop_
_entity.id
_entity.type
_entity.pdbx_description
1 polymer ?
#
loop_
_entity_poly.entity_id
_entity_poly.type
_entity_poly.pdbx_seq_one_letter_code
_entity_poly.pdbx_strand_id
1 'polypeptide(L)'
;MPAAAAAAAAAAYTPFQTELRDTGASGHRPRGETHIIPRSNTLRRKSLSRPDAHLHHNRPSPLLRTHTTRSTRRILAGPIATDEPPIEAWEAWNLFARASTCCIPAMCLNCCNIKGKGTQQAWREKVTLCLLFALLSTAVMFFLVGLNPLMCPASARIEFAPTTGPGTVIVQGSVYSLQGAAPDVFAALRNAKPGDDATDLFAAPPHPACAGLDLNNFPFAREDVGPSCQRTQSCLDMSSLKLLTKLNDGTKVNPLASLDWSKLDANKFVYKDQLIDLTPYFVLTPNPLNRVDTLFRYLQRDHVKDATHAIRTQRDLGSSDAARQCLEQKFFAGRIAEDSVPCIFALMISIIVAIVVLSVMFARFAMAIMFDWFVSHRLAQTPQDPATRKAWGGSATSLVPKNSVGGGGILQNMQQTMHAEGGGYESDSSGANLQQVARMNNKKGGGGGVSTMDVESIGLDLYTILLVTCYSEGEASLRTTIESLAATDYPDSRKMLFIIADGNVTGKGNAKSTPDLLLGMIELDAAFGTEPKPYSYIAVASGSKGHNMARVYIGHYVTTTSAGKTQRVPTILVVKCGTPEEATDAKPGNRGKRDSQLILMHWLQRVLLADRMTPLDFDLFRKSTHLMGVTPDHFEIVLMVDADTKVAHDSVRLMVNAMHNDDRIMGLCGETRISNKTQSWVTTIQVFEYYISHHLGKAFESVFGGVTCLPGCFCMYRIKSRKANGDWVPILCNPDVVETYSTNEVETLQ
;
A
#
# COMPACT_ATOMS: atom_id res chain seq x y z
N MET A 1 14.59 -4.72 -27.66
CA MET A 1 15.15 -3.96 -26.53
C MET A 1 14.18 -3.97 -25.34
N PRO A 2 14.10 -5.02 -24.50
CA PRO A 2 13.14 -5.05 -23.38
C PRO A 2 13.77 -4.90 -21.98
N ALA A 3 15.09 -4.98 -21.84
CA ALA A 3 15.76 -5.04 -20.52
C ALA A 3 15.86 -3.67 -19.79
N ALA A 4 15.87 -2.55 -20.52
CA ALA A 4 16.10 -1.23 -19.93
C ALA A 4 14.92 -0.70 -19.08
N ALA A 5 13.69 -1.09 -19.40
CA ALA A 5 12.50 -0.63 -18.68
C ALA A 5 12.38 -1.24 -17.26
N ALA A 6 12.89 -2.46 -17.05
CA ALA A 6 12.88 -3.10 -15.74
C ALA A 6 13.87 -2.46 -14.74
N ALA A 7 15.01 -1.95 -15.24
CA ALA A 7 16.03 -1.31 -14.40
C ALA A 7 15.56 0.06 -13.85
N ALA A 8 14.79 0.82 -14.62
CA ALA A 8 14.30 2.14 -14.22
C ALA A 8 13.29 2.08 -13.06
N ALA A 9 12.46 1.03 -12.99
CA ALA A 9 11.50 0.84 -11.91
C ALA A 9 12.15 0.46 -10.56
N ALA A 10 13.29 -0.24 -10.59
CA ALA A 10 14.02 -0.64 -9.38
C ALA A 10 14.76 0.54 -8.71
N ALA A 11 15.17 1.56 -9.48
CA ALA A 11 15.92 2.71 -8.97
C ALA A 11 15.08 3.71 -8.14
N ALA A 12 13.75 3.59 -8.15
CA ALA A 12 12.86 4.46 -7.39
C ALA A 12 12.59 3.99 -5.95
N TYR A 13 13.09 2.81 -5.55
CA TYR A 13 12.84 2.19 -4.24
C TYR A 13 14.12 1.56 -3.66
N THR A 14 15.12 2.40 -3.39
CA THR A 14 16.31 2.02 -2.61
C THR A 14 16.58 3.01 -1.48
N PRO A 15 16.43 2.63 -0.20
CA PRO A 15 17.02 3.40 0.89
C PRO A 15 18.55 3.28 0.83
N PHE A 16 19.25 4.36 1.21
CA PHE A 16 20.71 4.48 1.22
C PHE A 16 21.41 3.25 1.84
N GLN A 17 22.26 2.57 1.07
CA GLN A 17 23.31 1.71 1.60
C GLN A 17 24.65 2.45 1.54
N THR A 18 25.14 2.90 2.68
CA THR A 18 26.47 3.51 2.80
C THR A 18 27.49 2.40 3.04
N GLU A 19 28.25 2.01 2.00
CA GLU A 19 29.39 1.10 2.18
C GLU A 19 30.50 1.78 2.99
N LEU A 20 30.77 1.28 4.20
CA LEU A 20 32.01 1.57 4.93
C LEU A 20 33.16 0.77 4.31
N ARG A 21 33.96 1.42 3.46
CA ARG A 21 35.26 0.90 3.02
C ARG A 21 36.38 1.41 3.92
N ASP A 22 37.03 0.50 4.63
CA ASP A 22 38.34 0.74 5.24
C ASP A 22 39.40 0.98 4.16
N THR A 23 40.03 2.15 4.18
CA THR A 23 41.33 2.37 3.53
C THR A 23 42.23 3.16 4.46
N GLY A 24 43.36 2.55 4.86
CA GLY A 24 44.26 3.11 5.86
C GLY A 24 45.18 4.24 5.36
N ALA A 25 45.46 5.16 6.29
CA ALA A 25 46.68 5.95 6.46
C ALA A 25 47.60 6.26 5.25
N SER A 26 47.70 7.55 4.89
CA SER A 26 48.95 8.33 5.06
C SER A 26 48.71 9.83 4.76
N GLY A 27 49.50 10.74 5.35
CA GLY A 27 49.50 12.16 4.95
C GLY A 27 49.51 13.22 6.06
N HIS A 28 50.72 13.63 6.48
CA HIS A 28 51.18 14.91 7.06
C HIS A 28 50.28 15.94 7.80
N ARG A 29 50.86 16.51 8.88
CA ARG A 29 50.48 17.79 9.55
C ARG A 29 51.10 19.01 8.83
N PRO A 30 50.59 20.24 9.01
CA PRO A 30 51.02 21.15 10.11
C PRO A 30 49.81 21.72 10.91
N ARG A 31 49.83 22.10 12.20
CA ARG A 31 50.68 22.92 13.11
C ARG A 31 50.17 24.39 13.24
N GLY A 32 49.80 24.80 14.46
CA GLY A 32 49.26 26.13 14.84
C GLY A 32 47.74 26.10 15.11
N GLU A 33 47.15 26.71 16.15
CA GLU A 33 47.69 27.50 17.28
C GLU A 33 46.92 27.21 18.59
N THR A 34 47.44 27.72 19.71
CA THR A 34 46.94 27.52 21.09
C THR A 34 45.84 28.50 21.49
N HIS A 35 44.95 28.14 22.44
CA HIS A 35 44.72 28.97 23.65
C HIS A 35 43.91 28.26 24.77
N ILE A 36 44.55 28.19 25.96
CA ILE A 36 44.03 28.28 27.34
C ILE A 36 42.92 27.32 27.84
N ILE A 37 43.29 26.55 28.87
CA ILE A 37 42.42 25.93 29.88
C ILE A 37 42.70 26.59 31.25
N PRO A 38 41.70 26.92 32.08
CA PRO A 38 41.89 27.10 33.53
C PRO A 38 41.62 25.79 34.29
N ARG A 39 42.52 25.45 35.23
CA ARG A 39 42.50 24.23 36.06
C ARG A 39 41.92 24.47 37.46
N SER A 40 41.28 23.44 38.04
CA SER A 40 41.66 22.88 39.36
C SER A 40 41.22 21.40 39.39
N ASN A 41 42.09 20.41 39.66
CA ASN A 41 42.77 20.04 40.92
C ASN A 41 41.76 19.82 42.07
N THR A 42 41.67 18.64 42.69
CA THR A 42 42.79 17.86 43.27
C THR A 42 42.60 16.32 43.25
N LEU A 43 43.67 15.58 43.59
CA LEU A 43 43.77 14.12 43.54
C LEU A 43 43.40 13.43 44.87
N ARG A 44 42.97 12.16 44.80
CA ARG A 44 43.71 11.07 45.51
C ARG A 44 43.52 9.70 44.86
N ARG A 45 44.54 8.84 44.98
CA ARG A 45 44.69 7.56 44.27
C ARG A 45 44.91 6.42 45.29
N LYS A 46 44.43 5.21 44.94
CA LYS A 46 44.67 3.89 45.57
C LYS A 46 43.97 3.62 46.93
N SER A 47 43.14 2.59 46.95
CA SER A 47 43.63 1.24 47.30
C SER A 47 42.88 0.19 46.47
N LEU A 48 43.48 -0.99 46.30
CA LEU A 48 42.93 -2.08 45.50
C LEU A 48 42.89 -3.31 46.42
N SER A 49 41.75 -3.54 47.05
CA SER A 49 41.46 -4.76 47.82
C SER A 49 40.43 -5.59 47.07
N ARG A 50 40.84 -6.78 46.63
CA ARG A 50 39.90 -7.88 46.33
C ARG A 50 39.37 -8.41 47.66
N PRO A 51 38.06 -8.63 47.79
CA PRO A 51 37.51 -9.69 48.63
C PRO A 51 37.44 -10.99 47.83
N ASP A 52 37.63 -12.12 48.50
CA ASP A 52 37.86 -13.42 47.87
C ASP A 52 36.64 -14.07 47.22
N ALA A 53 36.92 -14.89 46.21
CA ALA A 53 35.92 -15.61 45.42
C ALA A 53 35.64 -17.01 46.01
N HIS A 54 34.96 -17.08 47.16
CA HIS A 54 34.49 -18.35 47.74
C HIS A 54 33.08 -18.23 48.32
N LEU A 55 32.04 -18.39 47.48
CA LEU A 55 30.80 -19.17 47.72
C LEU A 55 29.87 -19.08 46.49
N HIS A 56 28.89 -19.98 46.40
CA HIS A 56 27.85 -20.07 45.35
C HIS A 56 28.22 -20.67 43.98
N HIS A 57 28.68 -21.93 43.99
CA HIS A 57 28.18 -22.88 42.99
C HIS A 57 26.67 -23.10 43.27
N ASN A 58 25.82 -22.63 42.35
CA ASN A 58 24.36 -22.87 42.16
C ASN A 58 23.62 -21.56 41.80
N ARG A 59 23.96 -20.99 40.65
CA ARG A 59 23.08 -20.09 39.89
C ARG A 59 22.98 -20.63 38.47
N PRO A 60 21.77 -20.73 37.86
CA PRO A 60 21.68 -20.94 36.43
C PRO A 60 22.38 -19.77 35.73
N SER A 61 23.14 -20.08 34.67
CA SER A 61 23.84 -19.07 33.90
C SER A 61 22.82 -18.21 33.12
N PRO A 62 23.04 -16.91 32.95
CA PRO A 62 22.14 -16.07 32.16
C PRO A 62 22.09 -16.60 30.72
N LEU A 63 20.87 -16.80 30.20
CA LEU A 63 20.63 -17.35 28.85
C LEU A 63 21.02 -16.40 27.70
N LEU A 64 21.54 -15.22 28.03
CA LEU A 64 22.17 -14.28 27.11
C LEU A 64 23.58 -13.96 27.60
N ARG A 65 24.60 -14.48 26.90
CA ARG A 65 26.01 -14.16 27.17
C ARG A 65 26.35 -12.78 26.59
N THR A 66 25.77 -11.72 27.14
CA THR A 66 26.02 -10.36 26.64
C THR A 66 27.42 -9.89 26.99
N HIS A 67 28.24 -9.61 25.97
CA HIS A 67 29.32 -8.64 26.09
C HIS A 67 28.68 -7.24 26.13
N THR A 68 28.06 -6.88 27.25
CA THR A 68 27.44 -5.56 27.44
C THR A 68 28.52 -4.49 27.59
N THR A 69 28.88 -3.86 26.47
CA THR A 69 29.78 -2.71 26.43
C THR A 69 29.13 -1.48 27.06
N ARG A 70 29.29 -1.33 28.38
CA ARG A 70 29.27 -0.07 29.16
C ARG A 70 27.96 0.78 29.16
N SER A 71 26.98 0.49 28.31
CA SER A 71 25.73 1.26 28.13
C SER A 71 24.72 1.06 29.27
N THR A 72 24.59 -0.16 29.78
CA THR A 72 23.65 -0.55 30.86
C THR A 72 23.87 0.15 32.21
N ARG A 73 24.84 1.05 32.36
CA ARG A 73 24.99 1.92 33.54
C ARG A 73 24.14 3.20 33.53
N ARG A 74 23.42 3.51 32.44
CA ARG A 74 22.50 4.67 32.39
C ARG A 74 21.16 4.48 33.11
N ILE A 75 20.82 3.27 33.56
CA ILE A 75 19.50 2.84 34.10
C ILE A 75 19.05 3.60 35.40
N LEU A 76 19.82 4.57 35.89
CA LEU A 76 19.50 5.40 37.07
C LEU A 76 19.62 6.92 36.85
N ALA A 77 19.87 7.38 35.63
CA ALA A 77 19.66 8.78 35.26
C ALA A 77 18.30 8.90 34.55
N GLY A 78 17.52 9.92 34.91
CA GLY A 78 16.39 10.36 34.06
C GLY A 78 16.91 10.83 32.69
N PRO A 79 16.02 11.20 31.75
CA PRO A 79 16.42 11.58 30.41
C PRO A 79 17.41 12.75 30.45
N ILE A 80 18.69 12.44 30.21
CA ILE A 80 19.67 13.45 29.83
C ILE A 80 19.28 13.80 28.41
N ALA A 81 18.75 15.01 28.22
CA ALA A 81 18.58 15.59 26.91
C ALA A 81 19.93 15.50 26.18
N THR A 82 19.98 14.68 25.13
CA THR A 82 21.08 14.71 24.19
C THR A 82 20.91 15.98 23.37
N ASP A 83 21.76 16.97 23.60
CA ASP A 83 21.90 18.16 22.75
C ASP A 83 22.50 17.81 21.38
N GLU A 84 21.98 16.78 20.71
CA GLU A 84 22.02 16.70 19.26
C GLU A 84 20.80 17.49 18.76
N PRO A 85 20.98 18.56 17.96
CA PRO A 85 19.86 19.29 17.43
C PRO A 85 19.01 18.34 16.57
N PRO A 86 17.67 18.33 16.72
CA PRO A 86 16.83 17.56 15.81
C PRO A 86 17.11 18.02 14.39
N ILE A 87 17.21 17.08 13.46
CA ILE A 87 17.39 17.38 12.04
C ILE A 87 16.22 18.30 11.63
N GLU A 88 16.52 19.53 11.18
CA GLU A 88 15.54 20.61 10.91
C GLU A 88 14.57 20.36 9.73
N ALA A 89 14.31 19.10 9.41
CA ALA A 89 13.43 18.69 8.35
C ALA A 89 11.96 18.73 8.78
N TRP A 90 11.36 19.90 9.05
CA TRP A 90 9.91 20.10 8.78
C TRP A 90 9.31 21.55 8.84
N GLU A 91 10.08 22.64 9.02
CA GLU A 91 9.49 24.00 9.02
C GLU A 91 8.69 24.34 7.74
N ALA A 92 9.22 23.96 6.57
CA ALA A 92 8.64 24.29 5.27
C ALA A 92 7.23 23.70 5.07
N TRP A 93 6.98 22.47 5.55
CA TRP A 93 5.64 21.86 5.45
C TRP A 93 4.71 22.32 6.56
N ASN A 94 5.22 22.60 7.77
CA ASN A 94 4.40 23.24 8.80
C ASN A 94 3.87 24.61 8.33
N LEU A 95 4.70 25.34 7.58
CA LEU A 95 4.31 26.55 6.86
C LEU A 95 3.34 26.27 5.70
N PHE A 96 3.62 25.26 4.86
CA PHE A 96 2.76 24.87 3.73
C PHE A 96 1.35 24.46 4.19
N ALA A 97 1.24 23.64 5.24
CA ALA A 97 -0.03 23.20 5.81
C ALA A 97 -0.84 24.37 6.40
N ARG A 98 -0.17 25.38 6.95
CA ARG A 98 -0.82 26.64 7.39
C ARG A 98 -1.25 27.51 6.21
N ALA A 99 -0.46 27.54 5.13
CA ALA A 99 -0.77 28.30 3.92
C ALA A 99 -1.94 27.68 3.12
N SER A 100 -1.96 26.37 2.92
CA SER A 100 -3.05 25.64 2.26
C SER A 100 -4.38 25.69 3.03
N THR A 101 -4.32 25.76 4.37
CA THR A 101 -5.50 25.88 5.25
C THR A 101 -5.75 27.31 5.74
N CYS A 102 -5.18 28.33 5.08
CA CYS A 102 -5.29 29.74 5.49
C CYS A 102 -6.74 30.24 5.53
N CYS A 103 -7.62 29.70 4.70
CA CYS A 103 -9.06 30.00 4.67
C CYS A 103 -9.80 29.59 5.97
N ILE A 104 -9.19 28.78 6.84
CA ILE A 104 -9.77 28.34 8.11
C ILE A 104 -8.86 28.82 9.25
N PRO A 105 -9.11 30.01 9.83
CA PRO A 105 -8.31 30.55 10.91
C PRO A 105 -8.50 29.77 12.22
N ALA A 106 -7.52 29.86 13.13
CA ALA A 106 -7.53 29.12 14.40
C ALA A 106 -8.77 29.42 15.29
N MET A 107 -9.39 30.59 15.12
CA MET A 107 -10.64 30.94 15.81
C MET A 107 -11.79 30.01 15.42
N CYS A 108 -11.92 29.62 14.15
CA CYS A 108 -12.96 28.69 13.70
C CYS A 108 -12.74 27.28 14.29
N LEU A 109 -11.49 26.82 14.38
CA LEU A 109 -11.14 25.53 14.98
C LEU A 109 -11.43 25.49 16.49
N ASN A 110 -11.18 26.59 17.19
CA ASN A 110 -11.57 26.74 18.60
C ASN A 110 -13.10 26.64 18.80
N CYS A 111 -13.89 27.24 17.90
CA CYS A 111 -15.36 27.11 17.92
C CYS A 111 -15.83 25.68 17.64
N CYS A 112 -15.13 24.93 16.78
CA CYS A 112 -15.37 23.50 16.53
C CYS A 112 -14.79 22.56 17.61
N ASN A 113 -14.46 23.08 18.80
CA ASN A 113 -13.98 22.34 19.97
C ASN A 113 -12.63 21.61 19.79
N ILE A 114 -11.87 21.92 18.72
CA ILE A 114 -10.49 21.43 18.51
C ILE A 114 -9.54 22.38 19.24
N LYS A 115 -9.28 22.08 20.52
CA LYS A 115 -8.47 22.91 21.42
C LYS A 115 -7.03 22.38 21.51
N GLY A 116 -6.06 23.29 21.46
CA GLY A 116 -4.63 23.00 21.60
C GLY A 116 -3.84 23.19 20.30
N LYS A 117 -2.64 23.77 20.41
CA LYS A 117 -1.79 24.11 19.24
C LYS A 117 -1.36 22.88 18.44
N GLY A 118 -0.96 21.80 19.11
CA GLY A 118 -0.60 20.53 18.46
C GLY A 118 -1.78 19.89 17.73
N THR A 119 -2.93 19.74 18.39
CA THR A 119 -4.16 19.20 17.80
C THR A 119 -4.62 19.98 16.56
N GLN A 120 -4.48 21.30 16.57
CA GLN A 120 -4.80 22.16 15.42
C GLN A 120 -3.79 22.02 14.28
N GLN A 121 -2.50 21.84 14.58
CA GLN A 121 -1.45 21.60 13.59
C GLN A 121 -1.69 20.26 12.87
N ALA A 122 -1.85 19.17 13.63
CA ALA A 122 -2.22 17.84 13.11
C ALA A 122 -3.49 17.88 12.23
N TRP A 123 -4.53 18.60 12.67
CA TRP A 123 -5.73 18.79 11.85
C TRP A 123 -5.44 19.50 10.52
N ARG A 124 -4.61 20.55 10.52
CA ARG A 124 -4.23 21.26 9.28
C ARG A 124 -3.45 20.38 8.32
N GLU A 125 -2.56 19.54 8.83
CA GLU A 125 -1.75 18.62 8.03
C GLU A 125 -2.62 17.54 7.38
N LYS A 126 -3.55 16.94 8.14
CA LYS A 126 -4.56 16.00 7.59
C LYS A 126 -5.41 16.64 6.49
N VAL A 127 -5.89 17.88 6.69
CA VAL A 127 -6.66 18.59 5.67
C VAL A 127 -5.79 18.93 4.45
N THR A 128 -4.52 19.28 4.65
CA THR A 128 -3.56 19.54 3.56
C THR A 128 -3.31 18.29 2.73
N LEU A 129 -3.16 17.12 3.37
CA LEU A 129 -3.06 15.84 2.68
C LEU A 129 -4.32 15.53 1.85
N CYS A 130 -5.51 15.76 2.41
CA CYS A 130 -6.77 15.61 1.67
C CYS A 130 -6.87 16.57 0.47
N LEU A 131 -6.44 17.83 0.62
CA LEU A 131 -6.42 18.81 -0.47
C LEU A 131 -5.42 18.44 -1.57
N LEU A 132 -4.22 17.97 -1.21
CA LEU A 132 -3.23 17.46 -2.16
C LEU A 132 -3.75 16.23 -2.91
N PHE A 133 -4.37 15.28 -2.20
CA PHE A 133 -4.97 14.09 -2.81
C PHE A 133 -6.10 14.47 -3.78
N ALA A 134 -6.97 15.42 -3.41
CA ALA A 134 -8.04 15.93 -4.27
C ALA A 134 -7.48 16.65 -5.50
N LEU A 135 -6.43 17.46 -5.36
CA LEU A 135 -5.76 18.16 -6.46
C LEU A 135 -5.11 17.17 -7.44
N LEU A 136 -4.37 16.18 -6.94
CA LEU A 136 -3.73 15.16 -7.77
C LEU A 136 -4.77 14.27 -8.48
N SER A 137 -5.84 13.88 -7.78
CA SER A 137 -6.94 13.11 -8.36
C SER A 137 -7.68 13.91 -9.45
N THR A 138 -7.89 15.21 -9.23
CA THR A 138 -8.51 16.12 -10.20
C THR A 138 -7.60 16.30 -11.42
N ALA A 139 -6.27 16.42 -11.23
CA ALA A 139 -5.32 16.50 -12.33
C ALA A 139 -5.33 15.22 -13.19
N VAL A 140 -5.31 14.02 -12.57
CA VAL A 140 -5.42 12.75 -13.31
C VAL A 140 -6.74 12.66 -14.06
N MET A 141 -7.86 13.00 -13.42
CA MET A 141 -9.19 13.02 -14.06
C MET A 141 -9.26 14.02 -15.23
N PHE A 142 -8.60 15.17 -15.09
CA PHE A 142 -8.46 16.15 -16.16
C PHE A 142 -7.66 15.59 -17.34
N PHE A 143 -6.53 14.91 -17.13
CA PHE A 143 -5.78 14.29 -18.24
C PHE A 143 -6.52 13.13 -18.92
N LEU A 144 -7.37 12.39 -18.17
CA LEU A 144 -8.18 11.30 -18.72
C LEU A 144 -9.40 11.79 -19.52
N VAL A 145 -10.15 12.77 -18.99
CA VAL A 145 -11.47 13.16 -19.53
C VAL A 145 -11.54 14.65 -19.93
N GLY A 146 -10.86 15.54 -19.21
CA GLY A 146 -10.94 17.00 -19.40
C GLY A 146 -10.03 17.58 -20.51
N LEU A 147 -8.91 16.94 -20.83
CA LEU A 147 -7.94 17.46 -21.80
C LEU A 147 -8.50 17.46 -23.23
N ASN A 148 -9.20 16.39 -23.62
CA ASN A 148 -9.80 16.25 -24.96
C ASN A 148 -10.80 17.38 -25.31
N PRO A 149 -11.83 17.69 -24.51
CA PRO A 149 -12.75 18.79 -24.81
C PRO A 149 -12.09 20.18 -24.71
N LEU A 150 -11.01 20.35 -23.94
CA LEU A 150 -10.28 21.61 -23.85
C LEU A 150 -9.42 21.88 -25.10
N MET A 151 -8.65 20.88 -25.55
CA MET A 151 -7.75 21.01 -26.70
C MET A 151 -8.46 20.84 -28.05
N CYS A 152 -9.60 20.13 -28.06
CA CYS A 152 -10.39 19.84 -29.24
C CYS A 152 -11.86 20.26 -29.03
N PRO A 153 -12.14 21.57 -28.91
CA PRO A 153 -13.52 22.06 -28.83
C PRO A 153 -14.27 21.71 -30.12
N ALA A 154 -15.60 21.61 -30.03
CA ALA A 154 -16.46 21.24 -31.16
C ALA A 154 -16.35 22.20 -32.38
N SER A 155 -15.83 23.41 -32.18
CA SER A 155 -15.51 24.38 -33.24
C SER A 155 -14.15 24.19 -33.93
N ALA A 156 -13.24 23.42 -33.32
CA ALA A 156 -11.91 23.09 -33.88
C ALA A 156 -11.89 21.71 -34.56
N ARG A 157 -12.87 20.86 -34.26
CA ARG A 157 -13.33 19.88 -35.24
C ARG A 157 -14.04 20.68 -36.32
N ILE A 158 -13.59 20.56 -37.57
CA ILE A 158 -14.43 21.01 -38.67
C ILE A 158 -15.55 19.97 -38.74
N GLU A 159 -16.66 20.23 -38.05
CA GLU A 159 -17.90 19.52 -38.29
C GLU A 159 -18.43 20.04 -39.63
N PHE A 160 -17.96 19.43 -40.71
CA PHE A 160 -18.44 19.74 -42.06
C PHE A 160 -19.92 19.38 -42.15
N ALA A 161 -20.68 20.07 -43.01
CA ALA A 161 -22.10 19.80 -43.18
C ALA A 161 -22.33 18.30 -43.48
N PRO A 162 -23.08 17.56 -42.63
CA PRO A 162 -23.21 16.12 -42.77
C PRO A 162 -23.96 15.81 -44.06
N THR A 163 -23.23 15.20 -44.99
CA THR A 163 -23.72 14.72 -46.29
C THR A 163 -24.80 13.63 -46.16
N THR A 164 -25.16 13.22 -44.94
CA THR A 164 -26.20 12.24 -44.63
C THR A 164 -27.58 12.86 -44.40
N GLY A 165 -27.72 14.18 -44.45
CA GLY A 165 -29.03 14.85 -44.30
C GLY A 165 -29.93 14.63 -45.53
N PRO A 166 -31.21 14.23 -45.36
CA PRO A 166 -32.10 14.00 -46.49
C PRO A 166 -32.33 15.30 -47.29
N GLY A 167 -32.04 15.24 -48.59
CA GLY A 167 -32.13 16.40 -49.49
C GLY A 167 -30.93 17.35 -49.41
N THR A 168 -29.72 16.84 -49.18
CA THR A 168 -28.47 17.61 -49.28
C THR A 168 -27.63 17.15 -50.48
N VAL A 169 -27.05 18.10 -51.21
CA VAL A 169 -26.22 17.87 -52.41
C VAL A 169 -24.93 18.69 -52.33
N ILE A 170 -23.87 18.20 -52.97
CA ILE A 170 -22.60 18.92 -53.11
C ILE A 170 -22.58 19.61 -54.47
N VAL A 171 -22.19 20.89 -54.51
CA VAL A 171 -22.02 21.67 -55.74
C VAL A 171 -20.79 22.57 -55.58
N GLN A 172 -19.76 22.40 -56.42
CA GLN A 172 -18.47 23.12 -56.34
C GLN A 172 -17.83 23.04 -54.94
N GLY A 173 -17.90 21.86 -54.31
CA GLY A 173 -17.49 21.62 -52.92
C GLY A 173 -18.33 22.34 -51.85
N SER A 174 -19.32 23.14 -52.25
CA SER A 174 -20.42 23.70 -51.45
C SER A 174 -21.46 22.65 -51.01
N VAL A 175 -21.88 22.55 -49.75
CA VAL A 175 -23.07 21.76 -49.36
C VAL A 175 -24.31 22.64 -49.37
N TYR A 176 -25.32 22.23 -50.15
CA TYR A 176 -26.59 22.92 -50.32
C TYR A 176 -27.76 22.05 -49.86
N SER A 177 -28.82 22.71 -49.36
CA SER A 177 -30.09 22.08 -49.05
C SER A 177 -31.07 22.24 -50.21
N LEU A 178 -31.72 21.13 -50.60
CA LEU A 178 -32.83 21.11 -51.55
C LEU A 178 -34.15 21.59 -50.92
N GLN A 179 -34.20 21.81 -49.60
CA GLN A 179 -35.39 22.31 -48.91
C GLN A 179 -35.63 23.79 -49.27
N GLY A 180 -36.63 24.03 -50.13
CA GLY A 180 -36.94 25.36 -50.67
C GLY A 180 -36.26 25.68 -52.00
N ALA A 181 -35.67 24.69 -52.69
CA ALA A 181 -35.18 24.85 -54.04
C ALA A 181 -36.33 25.08 -55.05
N ALA A 182 -36.00 25.72 -56.18
CA ALA A 182 -36.94 25.92 -57.29
C ALA A 182 -37.40 24.57 -57.90
N PRO A 183 -38.63 24.49 -58.45
CA PRO A 183 -39.26 23.22 -58.84
C PRO A 183 -38.58 22.49 -60.00
N ASP A 184 -37.85 23.22 -60.84
CA ASP A 184 -36.97 22.73 -61.90
C ASP A 184 -35.70 22.05 -61.34
N VAL A 185 -35.01 22.71 -60.41
CA VAL A 185 -33.85 22.16 -59.69
C VAL A 185 -34.26 20.92 -58.89
N PHE A 186 -35.40 20.97 -58.21
CA PHE A 186 -35.96 19.84 -57.46
C PHE A 186 -36.39 18.68 -58.37
N ALA A 187 -36.83 18.95 -59.61
CA ALA A 187 -37.14 17.90 -60.58
C ALA A 187 -35.88 17.19 -61.07
N ALA A 188 -34.80 17.93 -61.37
CA ALA A 188 -33.53 17.37 -61.81
C ALA A 188 -32.83 16.54 -60.72
N LEU A 189 -32.88 17.00 -59.46
CA LEU A 189 -32.20 16.37 -58.32
C LEU A 189 -33.08 15.43 -57.49
N ARG A 190 -34.30 15.11 -57.95
CA ARG A 190 -35.27 14.27 -57.21
C ARG A 190 -34.72 12.90 -56.78
N ASN A 191 -33.83 12.32 -57.58
CA ASN A 191 -33.26 10.99 -57.36
C ASN A 191 -31.83 11.02 -56.77
N ALA A 192 -31.29 12.21 -56.48
CA ALA A 192 -29.96 12.34 -55.89
C ALA A 192 -29.95 11.79 -54.46
N LYS A 193 -28.92 11.01 -54.13
CA LYS A 193 -28.68 10.54 -52.77
C LYS A 193 -28.08 11.68 -51.93
N PRO A 194 -28.28 11.66 -50.60
CA PRO A 194 -27.58 12.57 -49.70
C PRO A 194 -26.07 12.53 -49.93
N GLY A 195 -25.47 13.68 -50.27
CA GLY A 195 -24.03 13.79 -50.51
C GLY A 195 -23.56 13.49 -51.93
N ASP A 196 -24.45 13.25 -52.89
CA ASP A 196 -24.07 13.17 -54.30
C ASP A 196 -23.51 14.53 -54.77
N ASP A 197 -22.48 14.47 -55.63
CA ASP A 197 -21.92 15.64 -56.30
C ASP A 197 -22.74 15.96 -57.56
N ALA A 198 -23.38 17.13 -57.55
CA ALA A 198 -24.24 17.64 -58.60
C ALA A 198 -23.57 18.76 -59.42
N THR A 199 -22.26 19.00 -59.25
CA THR A 199 -21.54 20.12 -59.88
C THR A 199 -21.71 20.17 -61.40
N ASP A 200 -21.76 19.01 -62.07
CA ASP A 200 -21.96 18.88 -63.52
C ASP A 200 -23.31 19.45 -64.05
N LEU A 201 -24.30 19.69 -63.18
CA LEU A 201 -25.63 20.19 -63.59
C LEU A 201 -25.75 21.72 -63.57
N PHE A 202 -24.80 22.42 -62.96
CA PHE A 202 -24.81 23.87 -62.79
C PHE A 202 -23.83 24.55 -63.75
N ALA A 203 -24.04 25.84 -64.00
CA ALA A 203 -23.07 26.65 -64.74
C ALA A 203 -21.82 26.92 -63.89
N ALA A 204 -20.64 26.61 -64.42
CA ALA A 204 -19.36 26.98 -63.81
C ALA A 204 -19.04 28.46 -64.06
N PRO A 205 -18.57 29.22 -63.06
CA PRO A 205 -18.09 30.59 -63.28
C PRO A 205 -16.78 30.58 -64.10
N PRO A 206 -16.47 31.65 -64.87
CA PRO A 206 -15.23 31.73 -65.61
C PRO A 206 -14.02 31.76 -64.66
N HIS A 207 -13.08 30.83 -64.83
CA HIS A 207 -11.89 30.71 -63.97
C HIS A 207 -10.70 31.51 -64.57
N PRO A 208 -10.35 32.69 -64.02
CA PRO A 208 -9.30 33.53 -64.60
C PRO A 208 -7.91 32.88 -64.53
N ALA A 209 -7.66 31.97 -63.59
CA ALA A 209 -6.40 31.22 -63.48
C ALA A 209 -6.14 30.26 -64.66
N CYS A 210 -7.18 29.91 -65.44
CA CYS A 210 -7.04 29.06 -66.62
C CYS A 210 -6.77 29.86 -67.92
N ALA A 211 -6.93 31.19 -67.89
CA ALA A 211 -6.74 32.03 -69.07
C ALA A 211 -5.26 32.11 -69.48
N GLY A 212 -4.98 31.94 -70.77
CA GLY A 212 -3.62 32.07 -71.33
C GLY A 212 -2.70 30.86 -71.12
N LEU A 213 -3.20 29.73 -70.61
CA LEU A 213 -2.43 28.48 -70.55
C LEU A 213 -2.29 27.80 -71.92
N ASP A 214 -1.14 27.17 -72.17
CA ASP A 214 -0.93 26.36 -73.39
C ASP A 214 -1.77 25.09 -73.34
N LEU A 215 -2.80 25.04 -74.16
CA LEU A 215 -3.79 23.95 -74.22
C LEU A 215 -3.19 22.61 -74.69
N ASN A 216 -2.02 22.60 -75.33
CA ASN A 216 -1.32 21.36 -75.72
C ASN A 216 -0.62 20.71 -74.51
N ASN A 217 -0.06 21.53 -73.61
CA ASN A 217 0.58 21.08 -72.39
C ASN A 217 -0.40 20.93 -71.22
N PHE A 218 -1.51 21.68 -71.22
CA PHE A 218 -2.54 21.65 -70.17
C PHE A 218 -3.96 21.46 -70.76
N PRO A 219 -4.31 20.26 -71.29
CA PRO A 219 -5.60 19.99 -71.92
C PRO A 219 -6.80 20.14 -70.97
N PHE A 220 -6.59 20.05 -69.65
CA PHE A 220 -7.62 20.33 -68.64
C PHE A 220 -8.00 21.82 -68.55
N ALA A 221 -7.20 22.73 -69.10
CA ALA A 221 -7.48 24.17 -69.05
C ALA A 221 -8.58 24.60 -70.03
N ARG A 222 -8.83 23.85 -71.11
CA ARG A 222 -9.78 24.21 -72.19
C ARG A 222 -11.20 24.43 -71.67
N GLU A 223 -11.93 25.38 -72.24
CA GLU A 223 -13.27 25.78 -71.76
C GLU A 223 -14.33 24.67 -71.89
N ASP A 224 -14.16 23.75 -72.84
CA ASP A 224 -14.99 22.56 -73.06
C ASP A 224 -14.72 21.42 -72.05
N VAL A 225 -13.63 21.50 -71.28
CA VAL A 225 -13.16 20.43 -70.38
C VAL A 225 -13.29 20.86 -68.92
N GLY A 226 -14.45 20.62 -68.31
CA GLY A 226 -14.72 20.89 -66.89
C GLY A 226 -16.10 20.41 -66.45
N PRO A 227 -16.42 20.47 -65.14
CA PRO A 227 -17.75 20.15 -64.65
C PRO A 227 -18.73 21.19 -65.18
N SER A 228 -19.49 20.81 -66.20
CA SER A 228 -20.30 21.75 -66.97
C SER A 228 -21.52 21.08 -67.57
N CYS A 229 -22.64 21.76 -67.38
CA CYS A 229 -23.96 21.46 -67.93
C CYS A 229 -24.02 21.37 -69.47
N GLN A 230 -22.94 21.69 -70.22
CA GLN A 230 -22.92 21.74 -71.69
C GLN A 230 -23.36 20.44 -72.40
N ARG A 231 -23.38 19.29 -71.69
CA ARG A 231 -23.86 18.00 -72.20
C ARG A 231 -25.40 17.92 -72.34
N THR A 232 -26.13 18.83 -71.68
CA THR A 232 -27.61 18.94 -71.73
C THR A 232 -27.98 20.41 -71.92
N GLN A 233 -28.79 20.75 -72.93
CA GLN A 233 -28.94 22.11 -73.49
C GLN A 233 -29.52 23.21 -72.56
N SER A 234 -29.64 22.97 -71.26
CA SER A 234 -30.06 23.94 -70.23
C SER A 234 -29.27 23.72 -68.93
N CYS A 235 -28.56 24.75 -68.48
CA CYS A 235 -27.85 24.77 -67.19
C CYS A 235 -28.78 25.20 -66.05
N LEU A 236 -28.62 24.61 -64.87
CA LEU A 236 -29.31 25.09 -63.66
C LEU A 236 -28.56 26.29 -63.05
N ASP A 237 -29.31 27.23 -62.46
CA ASP A 237 -28.76 28.41 -61.77
C ASP A 237 -28.53 28.12 -60.28
N MET A 238 -27.35 28.49 -59.79
CA MET A 238 -26.92 28.36 -58.40
C MET A 238 -27.75 29.23 -57.45
N SER A 239 -28.31 30.34 -57.93
CA SER A 239 -29.08 31.29 -57.11
C SER A 239 -30.31 30.67 -56.44
N SER A 240 -30.81 29.56 -56.99
CA SER A 240 -32.00 28.83 -56.53
C SER A 240 -31.71 27.79 -55.43
N LEU A 241 -30.45 27.63 -55.01
CA LEU A 241 -30.06 26.71 -53.92
C LEU A 241 -29.73 27.46 -52.62
N LYS A 242 -30.16 26.90 -51.49
CA LYS A 242 -29.87 27.47 -50.17
C LYS A 242 -28.62 26.84 -49.56
N LEU A 243 -27.57 27.65 -49.39
CA LEU A 243 -26.30 27.24 -48.78
C LEU A 243 -26.50 26.77 -47.33
N LEU A 244 -26.00 25.58 -47.00
CA LEU A 244 -26.19 24.98 -45.68
C LEU A 244 -25.20 25.55 -44.67
N THR A 245 -25.56 26.70 -44.10
CA THR A 245 -24.78 27.43 -43.07
C THR A 245 -25.24 27.15 -41.64
N LYS A 246 -26.35 26.42 -41.48
CA LYS A 246 -26.89 25.97 -40.20
C LYS A 246 -27.47 24.56 -40.31
N LEU A 247 -27.27 23.75 -39.28
CA LEU A 247 -27.96 22.48 -39.09
C LEU A 247 -29.39 22.67 -38.56
N ASN A 248 -30.19 21.61 -38.59
CA ASN A 248 -31.55 21.58 -38.04
C ASN A 248 -31.58 21.88 -36.53
N ASP A 249 -30.47 21.63 -35.82
CA ASP A 249 -30.26 21.94 -34.40
C ASP A 249 -29.75 23.38 -34.15
N GLY A 250 -29.75 24.24 -35.19
CA GLY A 250 -29.39 25.65 -35.10
C GLY A 250 -27.88 25.95 -35.02
N THR A 251 -27.02 24.94 -34.86
CA THR A 251 -25.56 25.09 -34.90
C THR A 251 -25.09 25.66 -36.24
N LYS A 252 -24.12 26.58 -36.20
CA LYS A 252 -23.50 27.16 -37.41
C LYS A 252 -22.45 26.22 -37.95
N VAL A 253 -22.43 26.03 -39.27
CA VAL A 253 -21.57 25.04 -39.94
C VAL A 253 -20.75 25.74 -41.03
N ASN A 254 -19.54 25.25 -41.28
CA ASN A 254 -18.81 25.61 -42.49
C ASN A 254 -19.50 24.94 -43.69
N PRO A 255 -19.93 25.69 -44.73
CA PRO A 255 -20.65 25.11 -45.85
C PRO A 255 -19.80 24.22 -46.77
N LEU A 256 -18.46 24.25 -46.65
CA LEU A 256 -17.59 23.34 -47.39
C LEU A 256 -17.89 21.87 -47.06
N ALA A 257 -17.91 21.01 -48.08
CA ALA A 257 -18.00 19.58 -47.91
C ALA A 257 -16.66 19.00 -47.42
N SER A 258 -16.70 18.09 -46.44
CA SER A 258 -15.64 17.09 -46.32
C SER A 258 -16.06 15.75 -46.87
N LEU A 259 -15.08 15.08 -47.45
CA LEU A 259 -15.11 13.65 -47.61
C LEU A 259 -14.06 13.04 -46.66
N ASP A 260 -14.38 11.86 -46.16
CA ASP A 260 -13.44 11.00 -45.44
C ASP A 260 -12.58 10.23 -46.46
N TRP A 261 -11.33 9.94 -46.09
CA TRP A 261 -10.36 9.18 -46.90
C TRP A 261 -10.90 7.81 -47.35
N SER A 262 -11.87 7.24 -46.65
CA SER A 262 -12.54 5.98 -47.00
C SER A 262 -13.46 6.09 -48.23
N LYS A 263 -13.98 7.28 -48.55
CA LYS A 263 -14.98 7.52 -49.61
C LYS A 263 -14.40 8.10 -50.91
N LEU A 264 -13.09 7.97 -51.12
CA LEU A 264 -12.41 8.49 -52.29
C LEU A 264 -12.39 7.47 -53.44
N ASP A 265 -13.07 7.81 -54.53
CA ASP A 265 -13.10 7.05 -55.79
C ASP A 265 -11.79 7.19 -56.59
N ALA A 266 -11.55 6.28 -57.55
CA ALA A 266 -10.36 6.28 -58.41
C ALA A 266 -10.12 7.59 -59.20
N ASN A 267 -11.16 8.38 -59.45
CA ASN A 267 -11.07 9.62 -60.21
C ASN A 267 -10.79 10.85 -59.33
N LYS A 268 -10.79 10.67 -58.00
CA LYS A 268 -10.70 11.73 -57.00
C LYS A 268 -9.39 11.61 -56.23
N PHE A 269 -8.63 12.70 -56.15
CA PHE A 269 -7.39 12.75 -55.40
C PHE A 269 -7.23 14.06 -54.65
N VAL A 270 -6.25 14.07 -53.76
CA VAL A 270 -5.97 15.16 -52.83
C VAL A 270 -4.79 15.98 -53.33
N TYR A 271 -4.91 17.29 -53.25
CA TYR A 271 -3.85 18.22 -53.59
C TYR A 271 -3.91 19.43 -52.65
N LYS A 272 -2.89 19.60 -51.79
CA LYS A 272 -2.84 20.68 -50.77
C LYS A 272 -4.15 20.79 -49.96
N ASP A 273 -4.59 19.68 -49.37
CA ASP A 273 -5.75 19.62 -48.48
C ASP A 273 -7.11 19.90 -49.17
N GLN A 274 -7.11 20.03 -50.50
CA GLN A 274 -8.29 20.13 -51.37
C GLN A 274 -8.54 18.80 -52.08
N LEU A 275 -9.82 18.47 -52.25
CA LEU A 275 -10.26 17.34 -53.05
C LEU A 275 -10.50 17.79 -54.50
N ILE A 276 -9.90 17.07 -55.43
CA ILE A 276 -10.00 17.31 -56.88
C ILE A 276 -10.69 16.11 -57.53
N ASP A 277 -11.76 16.35 -58.28
CA ASP A 277 -12.46 15.31 -59.07
C ASP A 277 -12.20 15.47 -60.57
N LEU A 278 -11.46 14.54 -61.17
CA LEU A 278 -11.18 14.51 -62.61
C LEU A 278 -12.16 13.63 -63.41
N THR A 279 -13.28 13.21 -62.84
CA THR A 279 -14.32 12.46 -63.56
C THR A 279 -14.77 13.19 -64.85
N PRO A 280 -15.06 14.51 -64.87
CA PRO A 280 -15.43 15.21 -66.11
C PRO A 280 -14.30 15.22 -67.14
N TYR A 281 -13.04 15.33 -66.69
CA TYR A 281 -11.86 15.31 -67.54
C TYR A 281 -11.67 13.95 -68.22
N PHE A 282 -11.73 12.85 -67.47
CA PHE A 282 -11.51 11.49 -67.98
C PHE A 282 -12.59 11.01 -68.95
N VAL A 283 -13.82 11.54 -68.85
CA VAL A 283 -14.93 11.27 -69.78
C VAL A 283 -14.71 11.94 -71.14
N LEU A 284 -14.19 13.16 -71.16
CA LEU A 284 -13.96 13.94 -72.39
C LEU A 284 -12.64 13.58 -73.10
N THR A 285 -11.66 13.06 -72.36
CA THR A 285 -10.31 12.72 -72.89
C THR A 285 -9.97 11.24 -72.70
N PRO A 286 -10.68 10.30 -73.38
CA PRO A 286 -10.54 8.87 -73.14
C PRO A 286 -9.15 8.28 -73.48
N ASN A 287 -8.37 8.95 -74.33
CA ASN A 287 -7.03 8.55 -74.75
C ASN A 287 -5.97 9.56 -74.26
N PRO A 288 -4.75 9.11 -73.91
CA PRO A 288 -3.74 9.99 -73.32
C PRO A 288 -3.18 10.99 -74.34
N LEU A 289 -3.31 12.28 -74.01
CA LEU A 289 -2.93 13.38 -74.89
C LEU A 289 -1.48 13.85 -74.68
N ASN A 290 -0.98 13.84 -73.45
CA ASN A 290 0.36 14.35 -73.13
C ASN A 290 0.93 13.79 -71.80
N ARG A 291 2.06 14.35 -71.34
CA ARG A 291 2.76 13.94 -70.10
C ARG A 291 1.97 14.22 -68.82
N VAL A 292 1.12 15.25 -68.83
CA VAL A 292 0.24 15.61 -67.71
C VAL A 292 -0.90 14.61 -67.61
N ASP A 293 -1.53 14.27 -68.73
CA ASP A 293 -2.54 13.22 -68.78
C ASP A 293 -1.98 11.88 -68.31
N THR A 294 -0.76 11.55 -68.74
CA THR A 294 -0.05 10.34 -68.28
C THR A 294 0.09 10.30 -66.75
N LEU A 295 0.31 11.44 -66.09
CA LEU A 295 0.29 11.55 -64.63
C LEU A 295 -1.13 11.32 -64.08
N PHE A 296 -2.17 11.98 -64.61
CA PHE A 296 -3.54 11.80 -64.12
C PHE A 296 -4.03 10.35 -64.29
N ARG A 297 -3.69 9.69 -65.39
CA ARG A 297 -3.99 8.27 -65.63
C ARG A 297 -3.18 7.34 -64.72
N TYR A 298 -1.94 7.70 -64.36
CA TYR A 298 -1.18 7.00 -63.33
C TYR A 298 -1.84 7.11 -61.95
N LEU A 299 -2.24 8.32 -61.54
CA LEU A 299 -2.95 8.55 -60.26
C LEU A 299 -4.27 7.74 -60.21
N GLN A 300 -5.02 7.72 -61.32
CA GLN A 300 -6.27 6.97 -61.46
C GLN A 300 -6.07 5.46 -61.37
N ARG A 301 -5.09 4.91 -62.10
CA ARG A 301 -4.82 3.47 -62.20
C ARG A 301 -4.27 2.89 -60.90
N ASP A 302 -3.37 3.62 -60.25
CA ASP A 302 -2.70 3.16 -59.02
C ASP A 302 -3.45 3.62 -57.76
N HIS A 303 -4.66 4.18 -57.92
CA HIS A 303 -5.55 4.68 -56.86
C HIS A 303 -4.85 5.61 -55.84
N VAL A 304 -4.01 6.51 -56.36
CA VAL A 304 -3.17 7.39 -55.54
C VAL A 304 -4.04 8.47 -54.90
N LYS A 305 -4.32 8.32 -53.60
CA LYS A 305 -5.18 9.25 -52.85
C LYS A 305 -4.55 10.64 -52.68
N ASP A 306 -3.29 10.75 -52.28
CA ASP A 306 -2.57 12.03 -52.19
C ASP A 306 -1.65 12.24 -53.40
N ALA A 307 -2.01 13.17 -54.27
CA ALA A 307 -1.24 13.56 -55.45
C ALA A 307 -0.31 14.76 -55.18
N THR A 308 -0.25 15.30 -53.96
CA THR A 308 0.50 16.53 -53.62
C THR A 308 1.97 16.46 -53.97
N HIS A 309 2.63 15.33 -53.70
CA HIS A 309 4.01 15.12 -54.13
C HIS A 309 4.11 14.97 -55.65
N ALA A 310 3.28 14.11 -56.24
CA ALA A 310 3.34 13.76 -57.66
C ALA A 310 3.14 14.96 -58.60
N ILE A 311 2.14 15.81 -58.30
CA ILE A 311 1.85 17.05 -59.05
C ILE A 311 2.97 18.08 -58.92
N ARG A 312 3.60 18.21 -57.74
CA ARG A 312 4.74 19.12 -57.52
C ARG A 312 6.01 18.66 -58.22
N THR A 313 6.23 17.35 -58.32
CA THR A 313 7.43 16.77 -58.96
C THR A 313 7.35 16.63 -60.48
N GLN A 314 6.15 16.69 -61.05
CA GLN A 314 5.97 16.65 -62.51
C GLN A 314 6.51 17.94 -63.13
N ARG A 315 7.34 17.83 -64.18
CA ARG A 315 8.12 18.94 -64.74
C ARG A 315 7.26 20.14 -65.16
N ASP A 316 6.13 19.87 -65.82
CA ASP A 316 5.35 20.88 -66.53
C ASP A 316 4.36 21.57 -65.55
N LEU A 317 3.64 20.81 -64.71
CA LEU A 317 2.80 21.35 -63.61
C LEU A 317 3.64 22.00 -62.50
N GLY A 318 4.74 21.37 -62.10
CA GLY A 318 5.65 21.88 -61.08
C GLY A 318 6.22 23.26 -61.43
N SER A 319 6.44 23.53 -62.72
CA SER A 319 6.92 24.82 -63.23
C SER A 319 5.84 25.91 -63.39
N SER A 320 4.55 25.55 -63.39
CA SER A 320 3.46 26.47 -63.74
C SER A 320 2.46 26.64 -62.60
N ASP A 321 2.62 27.72 -61.84
CA ASP A 321 1.73 28.10 -60.75
C ASP A 321 0.30 28.36 -61.24
N ALA A 322 0.15 28.98 -62.42
CA ALA A 322 -1.15 29.23 -63.05
C ALA A 322 -1.86 27.91 -63.44
N ALA A 323 -1.13 26.92 -63.98
CA ALA A 323 -1.72 25.61 -64.30
C ALA A 323 -2.19 24.88 -63.04
N ARG A 324 -1.43 24.99 -61.94
CA ARG A 324 -1.80 24.40 -60.64
C ARG A 324 -3.01 25.12 -60.02
N GLN A 325 -3.09 26.44 -60.10
CA GLN A 325 -4.25 27.22 -59.64
C GLN A 325 -5.50 26.96 -60.49
N CYS A 326 -5.36 26.81 -61.81
CA CYS A 326 -6.44 26.39 -62.69
C CYS A 326 -7.00 25.01 -62.31
N LEU A 327 -6.11 24.03 -62.06
CA LEU A 327 -6.49 22.69 -61.63
C LEU A 327 -7.20 22.71 -60.26
N GLU A 328 -6.65 23.47 -59.28
CA GLU A 328 -7.25 23.68 -57.95
C GLU A 328 -8.66 24.28 -58.05
N GLN A 329 -8.87 25.32 -58.84
CA GLN A 329 -10.14 26.06 -58.88
C GLN A 329 -11.24 25.39 -59.73
N LYS A 330 -10.86 24.71 -60.83
CA LYS A 330 -11.80 24.22 -61.85
C LYS A 330 -12.40 22.85 -61.54
N PHE A 331 -11.70 22.03 -60.77
CA PHE A 331 -12.09 20.65 -60.42
C PHE A 331 -12.27 20.47 -58.90
N PHE A 332 -12.52 21.56 -58.17
CA PHE A 332 -12.70 21.56 -56.72
C PHE A 332 -14.00 20.84 -56.30
N ALA A 333 -13.84 19.71 -55.60
CA ALA A 333 -14.95 18.89 -55.10
C ALA A 333 -15.15 18.95 -53.57
N GLY A 334 -14.25 19.59 -52.83
CA GLY A 334 -14.35 19.77 -51.38
C GLY A 334 -13.01 19.79 -50.66
N ARG A 335 -13.02 19.50 -49.36
CA ARG A 335 -11.81 19.25 -48.55
C ARG A 335 -11.88 17.87 -47.89
N ILE A 336 -10.85 17.52 -47.15
CA ILE A 336 -10.83 16.32 -46.31
C ILE A 336 -11.07 16.65 -44.85
N ALA A 337 -11.68 15.71 -44.14
CA ALA A 337 -11.73 15.72 -42.69
C ALA A 337 -10.36 15.38 -42.11
N GLU A 338 -9.61 16.40 -41.68
CA GLU A 338 -8.37 16.24 -40.91
C GLU A 338 -8.61 16.63 -39.45
N ASP A 339 -8.23 15.74 -38.52
CA ASP A 339 -8.18 16.08 -37.10
C ASP A 339 -7.05 17.08 -36.84
N SER A 340 -7.35 18.14 -36.10
CA SER A 340 -6.33 19.14 -35.76
C SER A 340 -5.23 18.52 -34.88
N VAL A 341 -3.97 18.93 -35.10
CA VAL A 341 -2.80 18.43 -34.34
C VAL A 341 -3.00 18.48 -32.81
N PRO A 342 -3.61 19.53 -32.20
CA PRO A 342 -3.93 19.53 -30.77
C PRO A 342 -4.92 18.43 -30.34
N CYS A 343 -5.87 18.05 -31.21
CA CYS A 343 -6.84 16.98 -30.96
C CYS A 343 -6.14 15.62 -30.89
N ILE A 344 -5.25 15.34 -31.86
CA ILE A 344 -4.44 14.11 -31.90
C ILE A 344 -3.53 14.03 -30.67
N PHE A 345 -2.89 15.14 -30.30
CA PHE A 345 -2.01 15.22 -29.13
C PHE A 345 -2.75 14.97 -27.81
N ALA A 346 -3.93 15.57 -27.63
CA ALA A 346 -4.77 15.35 -26.46
C ALA A 346 -5.23 13.88 -26.35
N LEU A 347 -5.69 13.30 -27.46
CA LEU A 347 -6.10 11.90 -27.51
C LEU A 347 -4.94 10.96 -27.14
N MET A 348 -3.75 11.20 -27.69
CA MET A 348 -2.55 10.43 -27.38
C MET A 348 -2.18 10.51 -25.89
N ILE A 349 -2.23 11.69 -25.27
CA ILE A 349 -1.98 11.85 -23.83
C ILE A 349 -3.02 11.08 -23.01
N SER A 350 -4.32 11.24 -23.29
CA SER A 350 -5.37 10.56 -22.54
C SER A 350 -5.25 9.03 -22.66
N ILE A 351 -4.88 8.49 -23.82
CA ILE A 351 -4.60 7.06 -24.01
C ILE A 351 -3.40 6.61 -23.18
N ILE A 352 -2.28 7.34 -23.22
CA ILE A 352 -1.07 7.00 -22.44
C ILE A 352 -1.38 6.99 -20.94
N VAL A 353 -2.06 8.02 -20.42
CA VAL A 353 -2.44 8.10 -19.01
C VAL A 353 -3.41 6.98 -18.63
N ALA A 354 -4.39 6.66 -19.49
CA ALA A 354 -5.30 5.55 -19.27
C ALA A 354 -4.58 4.19 -19.20
N ILE A 355 -3.64 3.93 -20.12
CA ILE A 355 -2.82 2.70 -20.10
C ILE A 355 -2.01 2.61 -18.81
N VAL A 356 -1.37 3.69 -18.37
CA VAL A 356 -0.59 3.70 -17.12
C VAL A 356 -1.48 3.40 -15.92
N VAL A 357 -2.60 4.11 -15.76
CA VAL A 357 -3.53 3.92 -14.63
C VAL A 357 -4.09 2.49 -14.62
N LEU A 358 -4.59 2.00 -15.75
CA LEU A 358 -5.13 0.64 -15.87
C LEU A 358 -4.07 -0.43 -15.62
N SER A 359 -2.83 -0.23 -16.07
CA SER A 359 -1.74 -1.19 -15.85
C SER A 359 -1.38 -1.32 -14.37
N VAL A 360 -1.34 -0.21 -13.61
CA VAL A 360 -1.06 -0.22 -12.17
C VAL A 360 -2.20 -0.87 -11.40
N MET A 361 -3.46 -0.58 -11.76
CA MET A 361 -4.63 -1.23 -11.16
C MET A 361 -4.66 -2.73 -11.43
N PHE A 362 -4.43 -3.14 -12.68
CA PHE A 362 -4.40 -4.55 -13.08
C PHE A 362 -3.24 -5.31 -12.41
N ALA A 363 -2.04 -4.72 -12.35
CA ALA A 363 -0.90 -5.32 -11.67
C ALA A 363 -1.18 -5.55 -10.18
N ARG A 364 -1.74 -4.56 -9.47
CA ARG A 364 -2.15 -4.70 -8.06
C ARG A 364 -3.19 -5.81 -7.86
N PHE A 365 -4.19 -5.87 -8.74
CA PHE A 365 -5.23 -6.89 -8.69
C PHE A 365 -4.67 -8.30 -8.95
N ALA A 366 -3.83 -8.47 -9.98
CA ALA A 366 -3.19 -9.74 -10.31
C ALA A 366 -2.25 -10.24 -9.19
N MET A 367 -1.48 -9.34 -8.56
CA MET A 367 -0.64 -9.69 -7.41
C MET A 367 -1.46 -10.09 -6.18
N ALA A 368 -2.61 -9.44 -5.93
CA ALA A 368 -3.50 -9.84 -4.85
C ALA A 368 -4.12 -11.23 -5.09
N ILE A 369 -4.54 -11.55 -6.33
CA ILE A 369 -4.98 -12.92 -6.69
C ILE A 369 -3.85 -13.93 -6.49
N MET A 370 -2.62 -13.60 -6.91
CA MET A 370 -1.46 -14.47 -6.72
C MET A 370 -1.18 -14.73 -5.23
N PHE A 371 -1.32 -13.71 -4.38
CA PHE A 371 -1.20 -13.88 -2.93
C PHE A 371 -2.29 -14.79 -2.38
N ASP A 372 -3.56 -14.51 -2.70
CA ASP A 372 -4.72 -15.24 -2.20
C ASP A 372 -4.69 -16.72 -2.60
N TRP A 373 -4.38 -17.03 -3.87
CA TRP A 373 -4.45 -18.40 -4.40
C TRP A 373 -3.22 -19.26 -4.11
N PHE A 374 -2.01 -18.67 -4.00
CA PHE A 374 -0.76 -19.43 -3.92
C PHE A 374 0.07 -19.15 -2.66
N VAL A 375 0.13 -17.89 -2.20
CA VAL A 375 1.04 -17.51 -1.09
C VAL A 375 0.37 -17.74 0.26
N SER A 376 -0.88 -17.32 0.42
CA SER A 376 -1.64 -17.39 1.68
C SER A 376 -1.69 -18.83 2.25
N HIS A 377 -2.07 -19.80 1.42
CA HIS A 377 -2.15 -21.21 1.79
C HIS A 377 -0.77 -21.77 2.13
N ARG A 378 0.28 -21.37 1.40
CA ARG A 378 1.64 -21.85 1.67
C ARG A 378 2.18 -21.32 3.01
N LEU A 379 1.85 -20.07 3.37
CA LEU A 379 2.21 -19.49 4.66
C LEU A 379 1.47 -20.18 5.81
N ALA A 380 0.16 -20.35 5.70
CA ALA A 380 -0.70 -20.86 6.78
C ALA A 380 -0.78 -22.40 6.90
N GLN A 381 -0.04 -23.15 6.08
CA GLN A 381 0.05 -24.62 6.16
C GLN A 381 0.46 -25.09 7.56
N THR A 382 -0.15 -26.17 8.05
CA THR A 382 0.24 -26.76 9.34
C THR A 382 1.71 -27.21 9.29
N PRO A 383 2.56 -26.77 10.23
CA PRO A 383 3.96 -27.19 10.29
C PRO A 383 4.13 -28.72 10.32
N GLN A 384 5.15 -29.23 9.64
CA GLN A 384 5.47 -30.65 9.64
C GLN A 384 6.21 -31.04 10.94
N ASP A 385 5.75 -32.11 11.60
CA ASP A 385 6.35 -32.64 12.82
C ASP A 385 7.85 -32.99 12.61
N PRO A 386 8.80 -32.39 13.37
CA PRO A 386 10.21 -32.76 13.36
C PRO A 386 10.48 -34.26 13.50
N ALA A 387 9.64 -35.00 14.24
CA ALA A 387 9.75 -36.46 14.36
C ALA A 387 9.47 -37.17 13.03
N THR A 388 8.44 -36.74 12.29
CA THR A 388 8.13 -37.28 10.96
C THR A 388 9.19 -36.89 9.91
N ARG A 389 9.79 -35.69 10.05
CA ARG A 389 10.87 -35.21 9.18
C ARG A 389 12.15 -36.03 9.32
N LYS A 390 12.43 -36.63 10.48
CA LYS A 390 13.52 -37.60 10.67
C LYS A 390 13.19 -38.99 10.06
N ALA A 391 11.91 -39.37 10.02
CA ALA A 391 11.47 -40.67 9.48
C ALA A 391 11.48 -40.72 7.94
N TRP A 392 11.19 -39.59 7.27
CA TRP A 392 11.18 -39.49 5.80
C TRP A 392 12.48 -38.84 5.27
N GLY A 393 13.57 -39.61 5.30
CA GLY A 393 14.92 -39.10 5.02
C GLY A 393 15.06 -38.41 3.66
N GLY A 394 15.39 -37.11 3.68
CA GLY A 394 15.68 -36.30 2.49
C GLY A 394 16.53 -35.08 2.85
N SER A 395 17.69 -34.94 2.19
CA SER A 395 18.64 -33.85 2.45
C SER A 395 18.08 -32.47 2.08
N ALA A 396 17.52 -31.75 3.04
CA ALA A 396 17.23 -30.33 2.89
C ALA A 396 18.53 -29.53 2.94
N THR A 397 18.88 -28.88 1.83
CA THR A 397 20.09 -28.06 1.68
C THR A 397 20.08 -26.84 2.61
N SER A 398 20.71 -26.97 3.77
CA SER A 398 21.24 -25.79 4.48
C SER A 398 22.53 -25.35 3.79
N LEU A 399 22.53 -24.13 3.25
CA LEU A 399 23.70 -23.52 2.62
C LEU A 399 24.72 -23.10 3.69
N VAL A 400 25.46 -24.06 4.21
CA VAL A 400 26.64 -23.85 5.05
C VAL A 400 27.89 -24.04 4.18
N PRO A 401 28.76 -23.02 4.02
CA PRO A 401 30.03 -23.19 3.33
C PRO A 401 30.93 -24.15 4.12
N LYS A 402 31.20 -25.33 3.55
CA LYS A 402 32.21 -26.25 4.10
C LYS A 402 33.60 -25.66 3.86
N ASN A 403 34.33 -25.32 4.93
CA ASN A 403 35.79 -25.25 4.91
C ASN A 403 36.39 -25.32 6.32
N SER A 404 36.60 -26.54 6.82
CA SER A 404 37.74 -26.88 7.68
C SER A 404 37.88 -28.40 7.85
N VAL A 405 38.96 -28.94 7.27
CA VAL A 405 39.58 -30.22 7.62
C VAL A 405 40.16 -30.08 9.04
N GLY A 406 40.24 -31.08 9.91
CA GLY A 406 39.85 -32.50 9.87
C GLY A 406 40.41 -33.21 11.12
N GLY A 407 40.06 -34.48 11.35
CA GLY A 407 40.55 -35.27 12.49
C GLY A 407 39.53 -36.31 12.94
N GLY A 408 39.72 -37.58 12.55
CA GLY A 408 38.78 -38.67 12.80
C GLY A 408 39.41 -39.85 13.54
N GLY A 409 38.56 -40.72 14.10
CA GLY A 409 38.93 -41.88 14.91
C GLY A 409 39.40 -41.49 16.33
N ILE A 410 39.35 -42.34 17.36
CA ILE A 410 39.08 -43.79 17.53
C ILE A 410 38.49 -43.86 18.98
N LEU A 411 37.49 -44.68 19.37
CA LEU A 411 37.53 -46.14 19.57
C LEU A 411 36.13 -46.65 19.95
N GLN A 412 35.83 -47.92 19.63
CA GLN A 412 34.57 -48.60 19.91
C GLN A 412 34.80 -49.80 20.86
N ASN A 413 33.82 -50.12 21.72
CA ASN A 413 33.80 -51.25 22.69
C ASN A 413 34.79 -51.10 23.88
N MET A 414 34.46 -51.41 25.14
CA MET A 414 33.86 -52.67 25.64
C MET A 414 33.01 -52.49 26.92
N GLN A 415 32.08 -53.44 27.12
CA GLN A 415 31.34 -53.70 28.36
C GLN A 415 32.02 -54.84 29.14
N GLN A 416 31.81 -54.91 30.48
CA GLN A 416 32.29 -55.95 31.44
C GLN A 416 33.78 -55.78 31.82
N THR A 417 34.17 -55.66 33.10
CA THR A 417 33.90 -56.61 34.21
C THR A 417 34.00 -56.02 35.63
N MET A 418 33.20 -56.59 36.53
CA MET A 418 33.46 -56.94 37.97
C MET A 418 34.27 -56.03 38.94
N HIS A 419 33.57 -55.68 40.03
CA HIS A 419 33.94 -55.83 41.45
C HIS A 419 35.10 -55.06 42.14
N ALA A 420 34.68 -54.46 43.27
CA ALA A 420 35.25 -54.54 44.64
C ALA A 420 36.11 -53.39 45.21
N GLU A 421 36.03 -53.31 46.54
CA GLU A 421 36.81 -52.51 47.52
C GLU A 421 36.58 -50.97 47.51
N GLY A 422 36.48 -50.28 48.66
CA GLY A 422 36.41 -50.75 50.05
C GLY A 422 36.56 -49.60 51.07
N GLY A 423 35.88 -49.69 52.22
CA GLY A 423 35.99 -48.76 53.37
C GLY A 423 35.21 -47.43 53.24
N GLY A 424 34.65 -46.84 54.32
CA GLY A 424 34.58 -47.27 55.73
C GLY A 424 34.20 -46.09 56.65
N TYR A 425 33.63 -46.39 57.83
CA TYR A 425 33.12 -45.46 58.88
C TYR A 425 31.82 -44.68 58.51
N GLU A 426 30.69 -44.78 59.23
CA GLU A 426 30.40 -44.65 60.69
C GLU A 426 30.78 -43.26 61.24
N SER A 427 29.99 -42.52 62.04
CA SER A 427 28.57 -42.62 62.49
C SER A 427 27.98 -41.18 62.57
N ASP A 428 26.83 -40.81 63.19
CA ASP A 428 25.88 -41.45 64.11
C ASP A 428 24.47 -40.80 64.06
N SER A 429 23.61 -41.21 65.00
CA SER A 429 22.35 -40.63 65.49
C SER A 429 22.48 -39.17 66.00
N SER A 430 21.43 -38.36 66.23
CA SER A 430 20.08 -38.58 66.80
C SER A 430 19.12 -37.46 66.33
N GLY A 431 17.83 -37.70 66.01
CA GLY A 431 16.71 -37.69 66.97
C GLY A 431 16.01 -36.31 67.04
N ALA A 432 14.68 -36.15 67.02
CA ALA A 432 13.59 -37.11 66.82
C ALA A 432 12.30 -36.42 66.31
N ASN A 433 11.46 -37.20 65.61
CA ASN A 433 10.00 -37.13 65.48
C ASN A 433 9.24 -35.78 65.43
N LEU A 434 8.54 -35.57 64.29
CA LEU A 434 7.08 -35.68 64.31
C LEU A 434 6.59 -36.37 63.01
N GLN A 435 5.88 -37.50 63.14
CA GLN A 435 4.99 -38.03 62.10
C GLN A 435 3.78 -37.07 62.04
N GLN A 436 3.00 -36.88 60.96
CA GLN A 436 2.35 -37.80 60.01
C GLN A 436 1.81 -36.83 58.91
N VAL A 437 1.95 -37.00 57.60
CA VAL A 437 1.23 -37.95 56.72
C VAL A 437 1.95 -37.93 55.35
N ALA A 438 2.60 -39.04 54.95
CA ALA A 438 2.93 -39.33 53.55
C ALA A 438 3.57 -40.73 53.43
N ARG A 439 2.84 -41.72 52.88
CA ARG A 439 3.40 -42.89 52.16
C ARG A 439 2.30 -43.84 51.64
N MET A 440 1.98 -43.70 50.35
CA MET A 440 1.61 -44.74 49.37
C MET A 440 1.28 -43.99 48.05
N ASN A 441 1.70 -44.38 46.85
CA ASN A 441 2.84 -45.23 46.50
C ASN A 441 3.31 -44.88 45.06
N ASN A 442 4.45 -44.19 44.95
CA ASN A 442 5.58 -44.52 44.06
C ASN A 442 5.32 -44.94 42.58
N LYS A 443 5.78 -44.11 41.62
CA LYS A 443 6.85 -44.54 40.67
C LYS A 443 7.55 -43.41 39.90
N LYS A 444 8.88 -43.34 40.12
CA LYS A 444 9.95 -42.84 39.24
C LYS A 444 9.81 -41.44 38.61
N GLY A 445 10.37 -40.44 39.30
CA GLY A 445 11.02 -39.31 38.64
C GLY A 445 12.45 -39.65 38.20
N GLY A 446 13.01 -38.84 37.29
CA GLY A 446 14.40 -38.90 36.89
C GLY A 446 14.94 -37.49 36.58
N GLY A 447 16.01 -37.09 37.28
CA GLY A 447 16.94 -36.02 36.94
C GLY A 447 16.37 -34.68 36.44
N GLY A 448 16.17 -33.72 37.34
CA GLY A 448 15.99 -32.32 36.96
C GLY A 448 17.28 -31.71 36.40
N GLY A 449 17.43 -31.73 35.09
CA GLY A 449 18.29 -30.78 34.36
C GLY A 449 17.46 -29.57 33.93
N VAL A 450 18.06 -28.37 33.93
CA VAL A 450 17.42 -27.19 33.33
C VAL A 450 17.29 -27.46 31.83
N SER A 451 16.06 -27.68 31.36
CA SER A 451 15.77 -27.87 29.94
C SER A 451 16.08 -26.59 29.18
N THR A 452 17.17 -26.62 28.41
CA THR A 452 17.35 -25.70 27.28
C THR A 452 16.10 -25.73 26.40
N MET A 453 15.69 -24.58 25.85
CA MET A 453 14.54 -24.44 24.95
C MET A 453 14.75 -25.15 23.60
N ASP A 454 14.78 -26.47 23.65
CA ASP A 454 14.94 -27.33 22.50
C ASP A 454 13.59 -27.52 21.80
N VAL A 455 13.61 -27.59 20.47
CA VAL A 455 12.39 -27.66 19.65
C VAL A 455 11.62 -28.95 19.95
N GLU A 456 12.34 -30.03 20.28
CA GLU A 456 11.76 -31.31 20.70
C GLU A 456 11.03 -31.25 22.06
N SER A 457 11.34 -30.26 22.92
CA SER A 457 10.65 -30.04 24.21
C SER A 457 9.46 -29.08 24.12
N ILE A 458 9.51 -28.13 23.18
CA ILE A 458 8.45 -27.14 22.97
C ILE A 458 7.32 -27.75 22.14
N GLY A 459 7.60 -28.65 21.20
CA GLY A 459 6.60 -29.18 20.27
C GLY A 459 6.23 -28.18 19.16
N LEU A 460 5.21 -28.52 18.36
CA LEU A 460 4.83 -27.72 17.18
C LEU A 460 4.15 -26.38 17.52
N ASP A 461 3.35 -26.36 18.59
CA ASP A 461 2.52 -25.21 18.97
C ASP A 461 3.32 -24.18 19.78
N LEU A 462 3.52 -22.99 19.20
CA LEU A 462 4.19 -21.86 19.85
C LEU A 462 3.37 -21.32 21.04
N TYR A 463 4.03 -20.96 22.14
CA TYR A 463 3.35 -20.27 23.24
C TYR A 463 2.95 -18.84 22.81
N THR A 464 1.65 -18.57 22.84
CA THR A 464 1.04 -17.36 22.26
C THR A 464 0.31 -16.53 23.31
N ILE A 465 0.63 -15.24 23.40
CA ILE A 465 -0.14 -14.28 24.20
C ILE A 465 -1.25 -13.69 23.33
N LEU A 466 -2.47 -13.60 23.87
CA LEU A 466 -3.62 -12.96 23.24
C LEU A 466 -3.90 -11.66 24.01
N LEU A 467 -3.29 -10.56 23.57
CA LEU A 467 -3.39 -9.24 24.18
C LEU A 467 -4.67 -8.53 23.75
N VAL A 468 -5.51 -8.14 24.72
CA VAL A 468 -6.68 -7.28 24.51
C VAL A 468 -6.58 -6.06 25.42
N THR A 469 -6.63 -4.86 24.84
CA THR A 469 -6.64 -3.60 25.59
C THR A 469 -8.04 -3.01 25.58
N CYS A 470 -8.64 -2.88 26.76
CA CYS A 470 -9.99 -2.36 26.97
C CYS A 470 -9.92 -0.99 27.64
N TYR A 471 -10.88 -0.11 27.37
CA TYR A 471 -10.99 1.21 28.00
C TYR A 471 -12.41 1.48 28.47
N SER A 472 -13.37 1.57 27.55
CA SER A 472 -14.75 1.99 27.87
C SER A 472 -15.81 1.30 27.01
N GLU A 473 -15.51 0.09 26.53
CA GLU A 473 -16.37 -0.69 25.64
C GLU A 473 -17.58 -1.27 26.39
N GLY A 474 -18.63 -1.67 25.65
CA GLY A 474 -19.81 -2.31 26.24
C GLY A 474 -19.54 -3.77 26.62
N GLU A 475 -20.35 -4.31 27.55
CA GLU A 475 -20.23 -5.73 27.94
C GLU A 475 -20.37 -6.66 26.73
N ALA A 476 -21.30 -6.37 25.82
CA ALA A 476 -21.54 -7.18 24.62
C ALA A 476 -20.34 -7.23 23.67
N SER A 477 -19.62 -6.11 23.46
CA SER A 477 -18.42 -6.07 22.63
C SER A 477 -17.26 -6.78 23.31
N LEU A 478 -17.02 -6.52 24.61
CA LEU A 478 -15.99 -7.19 25.39
C LEU A 478 -16.17 -8.71 25.40
N ARG A 479 -17.41 -9.16 25.67
CA ARG A 479 -17.77 -10.58 25.65
C ARG A 479 -17.56 -11.18 24.27
N THR A 480 -18.04 -10.53 23.20
CA THR A 480 -17.86 -11.01 21.82
C THR A 480 -16.37 -11.21 21.48
N THR A 481 -15.52 -10.24 21.81
CA THR A 481 -14.08 -10.29 21.55
C THR A 481 -13.40 -11.42 22.33
N ILE A 482 -13.54 -11.41 23.67
CA ILE A 482 -12.85 -12.37 24.55
C ILE A 482 -13.36 -13.79 24.33
N GLU A 483 -14.67 -13.98 24.16
CA GLU A 483 -15.26 -15.28 23.86
C GLU A 483 -14.80 -15.81 22.50
N SER A 484 -14.76 -14.96 21.47
CA SER A 484 -14.27 -15.37 20.15
C SER A 484 -12.78 -15.77 20.16
N LEU A 485 -11.96 -15.12 20.98
CA LEU A 485 -10.56 -15.49 21.20
C LEU A 485 -10.42 -16.79 21.99
N ALA A 486 -11.20 -16.97 23.05
CA ALA A 486 -11.18 -18.18 23.87
C ALA A 486 -11.64 -19.42 23.06
N ALA A 487 -12.72 -19.26 22.28
CA ALA A 487 -13.35 -20.28 21.44
C ALA A 487 -12.53 -20.69 20.19
N THR A 488 -11.30 -20.19 20.03
CA THR A 488 -10.42 -20.56 18.90
C THR A 488 -9.93 -22.01 18.99
N ASP A 489 -9.65 -22.59 17.83
CA ASP A 489 -9.21 -23.98 17.66
C ASP A 489 -7.74 -24.24 18.05
N TYR A 490 -7.07 -23.23 18.59
CA TYR A 490 -5.71 -23.30 19.11
C TYR A 490 -5.69 -23.81 20.56
N PRO A 491 -4.72 -24.64 20.99
CA PRO A 491 -4.76 -25.32 22.29
C PRO A 491 -4.75 -24.37 23.49
N ASP A 492 -5.65 -24.62 24.46
CA ASP A 492 -5.79 -23.82 25.69
C ASP A 492 -4.52 -23.81 26.55
N SER A 493 -3.70 -24.88 26.49
CA SER A 493 -2.40 -24.96 27.17
C SER A 493 -1.27 -24.17 26.49
N ARG A 494 -1.53 -23.62 25.29
CA ARG A 494 -0.56 -22.88 24.46
C ARG A 494 -0.93 -21.42 24.26
N LYS A 495 -2.11 -20.99 24.72
CA LYS A 495 -2.59 -19.61 24.63
C LYS A 495 -2.92 -19.04 26.01
N MET A 496 -2.60 -17.77 26.20
CA MET A 496 -2.95 -17.01 27.42
C MET A 496 -3.63 -15.71 27.02
N LEU A 497 -4.84 -15.48 27.55
CA LEU A 497 -5.50 -14.17 27.46
C LEU A 497 -4.79 -13.20 28.39
N PHE A 498 -4.31 -12.09 27.85
CA PHE A 498 -3.69 -11.00 28.61
C PHE A 498 -4.53 -9.74 28.38
N ILE A 499 -5.44 -9.47 29.30
CA ILE A 499 -6.43 -8.39 29.19
C ILE A 499 -5.94 -7.21 30.03
N ILE A 500 -5.99 -6.00 29.47
CA ILE A 500 -5.60 -4.78 30.19
C ILE A 500 -6.74 -3.76 30.15
N ALA A 501 -7.30 -3.44 31.32
CA ALA A 501 -8.24 -2.34 31.48
C ALA A 501 -7.48 -1.02 31.72
N ASP A 502 -7.59 -0.09 30.77
CA ASP A 502 -6.90 1.20 30.74
C ASP A 502 -7.59 2.25 31.62
N GLY A 503 -7.56 2.01 32.92
CA GLY A 503 -8.13 2.85 33.96
C GLY A 503 -9.42 2.29 34.53
N ASN A 504 -9.83 2.82 35.68
CA ASN A 504 -11.10 2.48 36.31
C ASN A 504 -12.23 3.35 35.74
N VAL A 505 -12.68 3.05 34.52
CA VAL A 505 -13.58 3.91 33.73
C VAL A 505 -14.90 3.20 33.44
N THR A 506 -16.01 3.93 33.54
CA THR A 506 -17.35 3.46 33.16
C THR A 506 -17.72 4.02 31.78
N GLY A 507 -17.96 3.14 30.82
CA GLY A 507 -18.40 3.50 29.47
C GLY A 507 -19.78 4.17 29.44
N LYS A 508 -20.01 5.04 28.45
CA LYS A 508 -21.29 5.74 28.30
C LYS A 508 -22.42 4.74 27.98
N GLY A 509 -23.32 4.54 28.93
CA GLY A 509 -24.42 3.57 28.84
C GLY A 509 -24.17 2.25 29.57
N ASN A 510 -22.98 2.04 30.15
CA ASN A 510 -22.69 0.90 31.00
C ASN A 510 -23.12 1.17 32.45
N ALA A 511 -23.65 0.16 33.13
CA ALA A 511 -24.00 0.22 34.55
C ALA A 511 -22.82 -0.07 35.50
N LYS A 512 -21.73 -0.65 34.98
CA LYS A 512 -20.51 -1.05 35.71
C LYS A 512 -19.26 -0.53 35.00
N SER A 513 -18.15 -0.42 35.72
CA SER A 513 -16.86 -0.06 35.13
C SER A 513 -16.34 -1.16 34.20
N THR A 514 -15.46 -0.80 33.25
CA THR A 514 -14.81 -1.79 32.37
C THR A 514 -14.07 -2.88 33.16
N PRO A 515 -13.29 -2.57 34.23
CA PRO A 515 -12.73 -3.60 35.12
C PRO A 515 -13.77 -4.52 35.75
N ASP A 516 -14.89 -3.99 36.27
CA ASP A 516 -15.92 -4.81 36.93
C ASP A 516 -16.65 -5.75 35.97
N LEU A 517 -16.86 -5.30 34.72
CA LEU A 517 -17.39 -6.15 33.65
C LEU A 517 -16.45 -7.30 33.34
N LEU A 518 -15.15 -7.03 33.21
CA LEU A 518 -14.13 -8.05 32.93
C LEU A 518 -13.96 -9.05 34.09
N LEU A 519 -13.96 -8.57 35.34
CA LEU A 519 -13.95 -9.43 36.53
C LEU A 519 -15.16 -10.36 36.58
N GLY A 520 -16.34 -9.87 36.19
CA GLY A 520 -17.56 -10.67 36.07
C GLY A 520 -17.55 -11.73 34.96
N MET A 521 -16.51 -11.78 34.11
CA MET A 521 -16.35 -12.76 33.04
C MET A 521 -15.26 -13.82 33.31
N ILE A 522 -14.51 -13.72 34.41
CA ILE A 522 -13.34 -14.56 34.68
C ILE A 522 -13.54 -15.37 35.97
N GLU A 523 -13.32 -16.68 35.92
CA GLU A 523 -13.21 -17.53 37.11
C GLU A 523 -11.88 -17.25 37.82
N LEU A 524 -11.88 -16.36 38.81
CA LEU A 524 -10.68 -15.98 39.56
C LEU A 524 -10.02 -17.16 40.29
N ASP A 525 -8.69 -17.20 40.30
CA ASP A 525 -7.92 -18.21 41.03
C ASP A 525 -7.94 -17.92 42.54
N ALA A 526 -8.55 -18.82 43.30
CA ALA A 526 -8.68 -18.72 44.75
C ALA A 526 -7.33 -18.61 45.49
N ALA A 527 -6.22 -19.12 44.93
CA ALA A 527 -4.90 -19.06 45.55
C ALA A 527 -4.32 -17.64 45.61
N PHE A 528 -4.82 -16.70 44.81
CA PHE A 528 -4.34 -15.30 44.76
C PHE A 528 -5.35 -14.28 45.31
N GLY A 529 -6.55 -14.73 45.70
CA GLY A 529 -7.60 -13.90 46.28
C GLY A 529 -8.29 -12.97 45.29
N THR A 530 -9.37 -12.32 45.74
CA THR A 530 -10.21 -11.44 44.92
C THR A 530 -9.77 -9.97 44.94
N GLU A 531 -8.88 -9.57 45.85
CA GLU A 531 -8.41 -8.18 45.99
C GLU A 531 -6.87 -8.10 45.95
N PRO A 532 -6.26 -8.12 44.76
CA PRO A 532 -4.83 -7.95 44.60
C PRO A 532 -4.37 -6.53 44.96
N LYS A 533 -3.22 -6.44 45.63
CA LYS A 533 -2.55 -5.18 45.95
C LYS A 533 -2.21 -4.39 44.66
N PRO A 534 -2.45 -3.06 44.62
CA PRO A 534 -1.97 -2.22 43.52
C PRO A 534 -0.45 -2.02 43.61
N TYR A 535 0.23 -2.12 42.47
CA TYR A 535 1.68 -1.88 42.34
C TYR A 535 1.94 -0.67 41.42
N SER A 536 2.89 0.17 41.81
CA SER A 536 3.30 1.33 41.01
C SER A 536 4.12 0.93 39.78
N TYR A 537 3.90 1.64 38.68
CA TYR A 537 4.74 1.62 37.49
C TYR A 537 4.88 3.03 36.90
N ILE A 538 5.84 3.20 35.98
CA ILE A 538 6.05 4.44 35.23
C ILE A 538 5.21 4.35 33.96
N ALA A 539 4.30 5.31 33.79
CA ALA A 539 3.39 5.40 32.66
C ALA A 539 3.86 6.44 31.64
N VAL A 540 3.41 6.30 30.39
CA VAL A 540 3.71 7.27 29.31
C VAL A 540 2.79 8.49 29.41
N ALA A 541 3.09 9.36 30.38
CA ALA A 541 2.47 10.66 30.53
C ALA A 541 3.41 11.68 31.20
N SER A 542 3.20 12.96 30.92
CA SER A 542 3.97 14.07 31.49
C SER A 542 3.47 14.48 32.88
N GLY A 543 4.39 14.98 33.73
CA GLY A 543 4.06 15.47 35.07
C GLY A 543 3.69 14.36 36.06
N SER A 544 2.80 14.67 37.01
CA SER A 544 2.32 13.71 38.02
C SER A 544 1.71 12.44 37.40
N LYS A 545 1.10 12.56 36.22
CA LYS A 545 0.47 11.44 35.51
C LYS A 545 1.46 10.36 35.04
N GLY A 546 2.76 10.66 35.00
CA GLY A 546 3.80 9.66 34.73
C GLY A 546 3.92 8.58 35.82
N HIS A 547 3.35 8.81 37.02
CA HIS A 547 3.14 7.76 38.01
C HIS A 547 1.73 7.17 37.85
N ASN A 548 1.64 5.85 37.77
CA ASN A 548 0.38 5.12 37.76
C ASN A 548 0.51 3.85 38.61
N MET A 549 -0.62 3.21 38.94
CA MET A 549 -0.64 1.91 39.62
C MET A 549 -1.55 0.92 38.88
N ALA A 550 -1.21 -0.36 38.97
CA ALA A 550 -2.00 -1.44 38.40
C ALA A 550 -2.21 -2.59 39.40
N ARG A 551 -3.38 -3.22 39.33
CA ARG A 551 -3.74 -4.47 40.01
C ARG A 551 -3.71 -5.61 39.01
N VAL A 552 -3.22 -6.78 39.42
CA VAL A 552 -3.16 -7.98 38.56
C VAL A 552 -4.05 -9.06 39.14
N TYR A 553 -5.06 -9.47 38.38
CA TYR A 553 -5.94 -10.59 38.66
C TYR A 553 -5.57 -11.76 37.74
N ILE A 554 -5.75 -12.99 38.21
CA ILE A 554 -5.64 -14.19 37.36
C ILE A 554 -6.80 -15.13 37.60
N GLY A 555 -7.05 -15.96 36.60
CA GLY A 555 -8.13 -16.94 36.61
C GLY A 555 -8.22 -17.65 35.26
N HIS A 556 -9.38 -18.21 34.98
CA HIS A 556 -9.67 -18.82 33.69
C HIS A 556 -10.88 -18.18 33.04
N TYR A 557 -10.84 -17.97 31.73
CA TYR A 557 -12.04 -17.69 30.95
C TYR A 557 -12.64 -19.02 30.50
N VAL A 558 -13.88 -19.30 30.90
CA VAL A 558 -14.60 -20.52 30.53
C VAL A 558 -15.68 -20.16 29.51
N THR A 559 -15.65 -20.84 28.36
CA THR A 559 -16.71 -20.77 27.34
C THR A 559 -17.00 -22.18 26.82
N THR A 560 -18.21 -22.38 26.30
CA THR A 560 -18.60 -23.62 25.62
C THR A 560 -18.74 -23.34 24.13
N THR A 561 -17.86 -23.95 23.34
CA THR A 561 -17.88 -23.83 21.89
C THR A 561 -19.19 -24.33 21.28
N SER A 562 -19.50 -23.89 20.06
CA SER A 562 -20.67 -24.39 19.30
C SER A 562 -20.64 -25.90 19.04
N ALA A 563 -19.48 -26.56 19.20
CA ALA A 563 -19.31 -28.01 19.14
C ALA A 563 -19.56 -28.73 20.48
N GLY A 564 -20.02 -28.02 21.52
CA GLY A 564 -20.28 -28.56 22.86
C GLY A 564 -19.03 -28.80 23.72
N LYS A 565 -17.83 -28.50 23.21
CA LYS A 565 -16.58 -28.59 23.98
C LYS A 565 -16.43 -27.34 24.84
N THR A 566 -16.32 -27.53 26.17
CA THR A 566 -15.88 -26.49 27.10
C THR A 566 -14.39 -26.21 26.91
N GLN A 567 -14.03 -24.95 26.71
CA GLN A 567 -12.66 -24.44 26.74
C GLN A 567 -12.43 -23.64 28.03
N ARG A 568 -11.22 -23.74 28.57
CA ARG A 568 -10.84 -23.14 29.85
C ARG A 568 -9.48 -22.49 29.70
N VAL A 569 -9.49 -21.25 29.24
CA VAL A 569 -8.29 -20.54 28.80
C VAL A 569 -7.66 -19.78 29.98
N PRO A 570 -6.34 -19.94 30.21
CA PRO A 570 -5.56 -19.10 31.13
C PRO A 570 -5.76 -17.61 30.87
N THR A 571 -6.22 -16.84 31.87
CA THR A 571 -6.45 -15.40 31.76
C THR A 571 -5.73 -14.60 32.84
N ILE A 572 -4.99 -13.59 32.41
CA ILE A 572 -4.45 -12.51 33.25
C ILE A 572 -5.24 -11.24 32.93
N LEU A 573 -5.74 -10.56 33.97
CA LEU A 573 -6.39 -9.25 33.86
C LEU A 573 -5.59 -8.20 34.65
N VAL A 574 -5.03 -7.23 33.94
CA VAL A 574 -4.34 -6.07 34.51
C VAL A 574 -5.30 -4.89 34.53
N VAL A 575 -5.60 -4.35 35.71
CA VAL A 575 -6.46 -3.18 35.90
C VAL A 575 -5.58 -2.00 36.32
N LYS A 576 -5.41 -1.01 35.43
CA LYS A 576 -4.81 0.28 35.84
C LYS A 576 -5.82 1.01 36.72
N CYS A 577 -5.38 1.57 37.84
CA CYS A 577 -6.26 2.18 38.84
C CYS A 577 -5.91 3.61 39.24
N GLY A 578 -4.82 4.17 38.72
CA GLY A 578 -4.33 5.48 39.16
C GLY A 578 -3.58 5.37 40.49
N THR A 579 -2.98 6.49 40.90
CA THR A 579 -2.52 6.65 42.28
C THR A 579 -3.72 6.93 43.19
N PRO A 580 -3.60 6.80 44.53
CA PRO A 580 -4.70 7.10 45.46
C PRO A 580 -5.26 8.52 45.32
N GLU A 581 -4.43 9.47 44.90
CA GLU A 581 -4.80 10.87 44.68
C GLU A 581 -5.65 11.06 43.41
N GLU A 582 -5.47 10.21 42.39
CA GLU A 582 -6.32 10.20 41.17
C GLU A 582 -7.64 9.42 41.36
N ALA A 583 -7.90 8.83 42.54
CA ALA A 583 -9.09 7.98 42.73
C ALA A 583 -10.43 8.71 42.54
N THR A 584 -10.45 10.04 42.72
CA THR A 584 -11.61 10.91 42.49
C THR A 584 -11.65 11.55 41.09
N ASP A 585 -10.62 11.35 40.26
CA ASP A 585 -10.62 11.88 38.88
C ASP A 585 -11.71 11.21 38.04
N ALA A 586 -12.16 11.90 36.98
CA ALA A 586 -13.13 11.34 36.04
C ALA A 586 -12.63 10.10 35.27
N LYS A 587 -11.31 9.83 35.27
CA LYS A 587 -10.68 8.69 34.58
C LYS A 587 -9.42 8.18 35.32
N PRO A 588 -9.55 7.57 36.52
CA PRO A 588 -8.41 7.17 37.34
C PRO A 588 -7.52 6.15 36.60
N GLY A 589 -6.21 6.42 36.49
CA GLY A 589 -5.24 5.51 35.88
C GLY A 589 -5.33 5.32 34.36
N ASN A 590 -6.21 6.03 33.67
CA ASN A 590 -6.29 6.00 32.20
C ASN A 590 -5.05 6.69 31.59
N ARG A 591 -4.36 6.02 30.66
CA ARG A 591 -3.14 6.50 30.00
C ARG A 591 -3.04 6.13 28.50
N GLY A 592 -4.04 5.48 27.94
CA GLY A 592 -4.13 5.11 26.53
C GLY A 592 -3.63 3.69 26.23
N LYS A 593 -4.04 3.18 25.06
CA LYS A 593 -3.67 1.86 24.53
C LYS A 593 -2.15 1.63 24.48
N ARG A 594 -1.37 2.65 24.09
CA ARG A 594 0.10 2.61 24.04
C ARG A 594 0.72 2.26 25.41
N ASP A 595 0.28 2.94 26.46
CA ASP A 595 0.71 2.67 27.83
C ASP A 595 0.31 1.25 28.28
N SER A 596 -0.87 0.77 27.87
CA SER A 596 -1.28 -0.62 28.13
C SER A 596 -0.34 -1.62 27.46
N GLN A 597 -0.01 -1.42 26.19
CA GLN A 597 0.93 -2.29 25.45
C GLN A 597 2.33 -2.30 26.08
N LEU A 598 2.80 -1.15 26.59
CA LEU A 598 4.09 -1.04 27.26
C LEU A 598 4.19 -1.81 28.58
N ILE A 599 3.08 -2.02 29.32
CA ILE A 599 3.08 -2.91 30.50
C ILE A 599 3.52 -4.32 30.08
N LEU A 600 2.96 -4.86 28.99
CA LEU A 600 3.35 -6.17 28.47
C LEU A 600 4.80 -6.16 27.94
N MET A 601 5.16 -5.14 27.14
CA MET A 601 6.48 -5.06 26.49
C MET A 601 7.62 -4.93 27.51
N HIS A 602 7.50 -4.07 28.53
CA HIS A 602 8.50 -3.93 29.58
C HIS A 602 8.63 -5.18 30.45
N TRP A 603 7.51 -5.82 30.79
CA TRP A 603 7.51 -7.06 31.55
C TRP A 603 8.26 -8.17 30.80
N LEU A 604 7.90 -8.42 29.54
CA LEU A 604 8.58 -9.40 28.68
C LEU A 604 10.05 -9.05 28.43
N GLN A 605 10.39 -7.77 28.22
CA GLN A 605 11.78 -7.30 28.09
C GLN A 605 12.60 -7.66 29.33
N ARG A 606 12.09 -7.37 30.54
CA ARG A 606 12.77 -7.68 31.80
C ARG A 606 12.93 -9.18 32.03
N VAL A 607 11.94 -9.98 31.65
CA VAL A 607 12.01 -11.45 31.68
C VAL A 607 13.10 -11.97 30.74
N LEU A 608 13.07 -11.58 29.47
CA LEU A 608 13.97 -12.10 28.43
C LEU A 608 15.43 -11.67 28.62
N LEU A 609 15.67 -10.47 29.13
CA LEU A 609 17.01 -9.95 29.41
C LEU A 609 17.53 -10.32 30.81
N ALA A 610 16.73 -11.02 31.62
CA ALA A 610 17.01 -11.30 33.04
C ALA A 610 17.37 -10.04 33.85
N ASP A 611 16.70 -8.92 33.55
CA ASP A 611 16.94 -7.63 34.19
C ASP A 611 16.13 -7.48 35.50
N ARG A 612 16.41 -6.43 36.27
CA ARG A 612 15.77 -6.15 37.55
C ARG A 612 14.27 -5.85 37.36
N MET A 613 13.45 -6.81 37.77
CA MET A 613 11.99 -6.69 37.84
C MET A 613 11.54 -5.66 38.89
N THR A 614 10.51 -4.89 38.55
CA THR A 614 9.71 -4.10 39.51
C THR A 614 8.73 -5.00 40.27
N PRO A 615 8.10 -4.53 41.37
CA PRO A 615 7.07 -5.30 42.07
C PRO A 615 5.90 -5.73 41.18
N LEU A 616 5.51 -4.92 40.18
CA LEU A 616 4.46 -5.28 39.22
C LEU A 616 4.92 -6.41 38.27
N ASP A 617 6.14 -6.31 37.72
CA ASP A 617 6.69 -7.34 36.84
C ASP A 617 6.84 -8.69 37.55
N PHE A 618 7.26 -8.66 38.82
CA PHE A 618 7.41 -9.86 39.64
C PHE A 618 6.05 -10.49 40.00
N ASP A 619 5.03 -9.67 40.26
CA ASP A 619 3.66 -10.16 40.46
C ASP A 619 3.08 -10.77 39.18
N LEU A 620 3.32 -10.17 38.02
CA LEU A 620 2.99 -10.75 36.71
C LEU A 620 3.75 -12.06 36.47
N PHE A 621 5.06 -12.11 36.74
CA PHE A 621 5.91 -13.28 36.54
C PHE A 621 5.45 -14.49 37.38
N ARG A 622 5.23 -14.30 38.69
CA ARG A 622 4.78 -15.41 39.56
C ARG A 622 3.39 -15.93 39.16
N LYS A 623 2.48 -15.03 38.78
CA LYS A 623 1.09 -15.35 38.45
C LYS A 623 0.96 -16.06 37.09
N SER A 624 1.64 -15.56 36.07
CA SER A 624 1.74 -16.22 34.75
C SER A 624 2.40 -17.59 34.84
N THR A 625 3.49 -17.73 35.60
CA THR A 625 4.18 -19.02 35.78
C THR A 625 3.29 -20.04 36.48
N HIS A 626 2.55 -19.63 37.52
CA HIS A 626 1.54 -20.48 38.19
C HIS A 626 0.43 -20.91 37.22
N LEU A 627 -0.11 -19.98 36.44
CA LEU A 627 -1.27 -20.22 35.59
C LEU A 627 -0.96 -21.05 34.33
N MET A 628 0.24 -20.87 33.75
CA MET A 628 0.66 -21.56 32.53
C MET A 628 1.47 -22.84 32.78
N GLY A 629 1.99 -23.03 34.01
CA GLY A 629 2.93 -24.11 34.34
C GLY A 629 4.33 -23.96 33.71
N VAL A 630 4.57 -22.90 32.92
CA VAL A 630 5.86 -22.54 32.30
C VAL A 630 6.19 -21.08 32.56
N THR A 631 7.48 -20.76 32.59
CA THR A 631 7.95 -19.39 32.80
C THR A 631 7.72 -18.51 31.55
N PRO A 632 7.52 -17.18 31.69
CA PRO A 632 7.01 -16.34 30.60
C PRO A 632 7.98 -16.13 29.43
N ASP A 633 9.25 -16.46 29.60
CA ASP A 633 10.24 -16.54 28.53
C ASP A 633 9.90 -17.60 27.48
N HIS A 634 9.01 -18.56 27.77
CA HIS A 634 8.53 -19.53 26.78
C HIS A 634 7.66 -18.92 25.69
N PHE A 635 7.01 -17.78 25.93
CA PHE A 635 6.18 -17.12 24.92
C PHE A 635 7.02 -16.56 23.76
N GLU A 636 6.64 -16.90 22.53
CA GLU A 636 7.39 -16.54 21.32
C GLU A 636 6.70 -15.48 20.47
N ILE A 637 5.36 -15.41 20.57
CA ILE A 637 4.50 -14.55 19.75
C ILE A 637 3.36 -13.95 20.59
N VAL A 638 2.90 -12.76 20.19
CA VAL A 638 1.72 -12.09 20.75
C VAL A 638 0.78 -11.65 19.64
N LEU A 639 -0.48 -12.06 19.72
CA LEU A 639 -1.58 -11.49 18.96
C LEU A 639 -2.14 -10.29 19.72
N MET A 640 -2.29 -9.15 19.06
CA MET A 640 -2.94 -7.96 19.58
C MET A 640 -4.29 -7.78 18.89
N VAL A 641 -5.35 -7.66 19.69
CA VAL A 641 -6.74 -7.55 19.22
C VAL A 641 -7.43 -6.36 19.90
N ASP A 642 -8.21 -5.60 19.12
CA ASP A 642 -9.04 -4.53 19.68
C ASP A 642 -10.27 -5.09 20.40
N ALA A 643 -10.70 -4.41 21.47
CA ALA A 643 -11.76 -4.86 22.37
C ALA A 643 -13.16 -4.98 21.73
N ASP A 644 -13.33 -4.53 20.49
CA ASP A 644 -14.54 -4.63 19.65
C ASP A 644 -14.41 -5.59 18.45
N THR A 645 -13.29 -6.32 18.33
CA THR A 645 -12.99 -7.18 17.18
C THR A 645 -13.37 -8.65 17.45
N LYS A 646 -14.31 -9.18 16.65
CA LYS A 646 -14.65 -10.61 16.66
C LYS A 646 -13.64 -11.41 15.82
N VAL A 647 -12.98 -12.38 16.44
CA VAL A 647 -12.00 -13.28 15.81
C VAL A 647 -12.70 -14.51 15.22
N ALA A 648 -12.22 -15.03 14.08
CA ALA A 648 -12.72 -16.29 13.53
C ALA A 648 -11.98 -17.50 14.13
N HIS A 649 -12.69 -18.62 14.24
CA HIS A 649 -12.32 -19.81 15.03
C HIS A 649 -10.95 -20.41 14.68
N ASP A 650 -10.56 -20.36 13.42
CA ASP A 650 -9.32 -20.88 12.82
C ASP A 650 -8.16 -19.87 12.81
N SER A 651 -8.44 -18.58 12.98
CA SER A 651 -7.51 -17.52 12.61
C SER A 651 -6.25 -17.51 13.46
N VAL A 652 -6.35 -17.83 14.76
CA VAL A 652 -5.18 -17.95 15.64
C VAL A 652 -4.25 -19.05 15.14
N ARG A 653 -4.76 -20.25 14.81
CA ARG A 653 -3.92 -21.34 14.29
C ARG A 653 -3.27 -20.97 12.96
N LEU A 654 -4.01 -20.37 12.02
CA LEU A 654 -3.45 -19.94 10.72
C LEU A 654 -2.32 -18.91 10.88
N MET A 655 -2.48 -17.95 11.79
CA MET A 655 -1.46 -16.94 12.09
C MET A 655 -0.23 -17.55 12.79
N VAL A 656 -0.44 -18.44 13.78
CA VAL A 656 0.66 -19.18 14.44
C VAL A 656 1.43 -20.03 13.43
N ASN A 657 0.73 -20.75 12.55
CA ASN A 657 1.35 -21.56 11.48
C ASN A 657 2.28 -20.71 10.61
N ALA A 658 1.83 -19.54 10.16
CA ALA A 658 2.66 -18.62 9.37
C ALA A 658 3.90 -18.14 10.14
N MET A 659 3.76 -17.77 11.41
CA MET A 659 4.90 -17.38 12.27
C MET A 659 5.85 -18.55 12.58
N HIS A 660 5.37 -19.80 12.56
CA HIS A 660 6.20 -20.99 12.76
C HIS A 660 6.95 -21.39 11.49
N ASN A 661 6.28 -21.33 10.33
CA ASN A 661 6.83 -21.75 9.04
C ASN A 661 7.96 -20.85 8.53
N ASP A 662 7.96 -19.56 8.90
CA ASP A 662 9.00 -18.60 8.51
C ASP A 662 9.46 -17.76 9.72
N ASP A 663 10.70 -18.00 10.15
CA ASP A 663 11.35 -17.33 11.27
C ASP A 663 11.71 -15.85 10.98
N ARG A 664 11.67 -15.45 9.71
CA ARG A 664 11.91 -14.08 9.24
C ARG A 664 10.69 -13.18 9.37
N ILE A 665 9.49 -13.74 9.54
CA ILE A 665 8.29 -12.94 9.80
C ILE A 665 8.36 -12.39 11.22
N MET A 666 8.54 -11.08 11.33
CA MET A 666 8.59 -10.33 12.60
C MET A 666 7.20 -9.90 13.06
N GLY A 667 6.26 -9.74 12.12
CA GLY A 667 4.85 -9.53 12.40
C GLY A 667 3.99 -9.69 11.14
N LEU A 668 2.71 -10.01 11.35
CA LEU A 668 1.72 -10.22 10.30
C LEU A 668 0.34 -9.72 10.76
N CYS A 669 -0.60 -9.55 9.83
CA CYS A 669 -2.00 -9.22 10.12
C CYS A 669 -2.94 -10.21 9.42
N GLY A 670 -4.09 -10.47 10.06
CA GLY A 670 -5.16 -11.22 9.42
C GLY A 670 -6.10 -10.32 8.61
N GLU A 671 -7.00 -10.91 7.84
CA GLU A 671 -8.00 -10.15 7.11
C GLU A 671 -9.07 -9.57 8.06
N THR A 672 -9.29 -8.26 8.02
CA THR A 672 -10.32 -7.58 8.83
C THR A 672 -11.52 -7.21 7.98
N ARG A 673 -12.71 -7.69 8.36
CA ARG A 673 -13.98 -7.44 7.65
C ARG A 673 -14.99 -6.73 8.54
N ILE A 674 -15.69 -5.74 7.99
CA ILE A 674 -16.85 -5.11 8.64
C ILE A 674 -17.96 -6.15 8.77
N SER A 675 -18.58 -6.25 9.96
CA SER A 675 -19.67 -7.18 10.25
C SER A 675 -21.04 -6.63 9.82
N ASN A 676 -21.31 -5.35 10.10
CA ASN A 676 -22.58 -4.66 9.85
C ASN A 676 -22.67 -4.01 8.45
N LYS A 677 -22.13 -4.68 7.43
CA LYS A 677 -21.90 -4.16 6.06
C LYS A 677 -23.07 -3.39 5.45
N THR A 678 -24.30 -3.83 5.68
CA THR A 678 -25.53 -3.29 5.06
C THR A 678 -26.41 -2.50 6.02
N GLN A 679 -25.94 -2.18 7.23
CA GLN A 679 -26.76 -1.51 8.24
C GLN A 679 -27.03 -0.03 7.90
N SER A 680 -26.14 0.60 7.14
CA SER A 680 -26.27 1.98 6.69
C SER A 680 -25.54 2.19 5.35
N TRP A 681 -25.88 3.29 4.66
CA TRP A 681 -25.15 3.71 3.46
C TRP A 681 -23.66 3.96 3.75
N VAL A 682 -23.33 4.51 4.93
CA VAL A 682 -21.93 4.75 5.37
C VAL A 682 -21.18 3.43 5.54
N THR A 683 -21.76 2.47 6.27
CA THR A 683 -21.12 1.14 6.47
C THR A 683 -20.95 0.39 5.17
N THR A 684 -21.89 0.54 4.21
CA THR A 684 -21.79 -0.05 2.87
C THR A 684 -20.59 0.49 2.09
N ILE A 685 -20.33 1.79 2.14
CA ILE A 685 -19.14 2.41 1.51
C ILE A 685 -17.85 1.97 2.21
N GLN A 686 -17.84 1.93 3.55
CA GLN A 686 -16.68 1.51 4.32
C GLN A 686 -16.22 0.08 3.99
N VAL A 687 -17.10 -0.80 3.50
CA VAL A 687 -16.70 -2.15 3.03
C VAL A 687 -15.64 -2.07 1.94
N PHE A 688 -15.79 -1.15 0.97
CA PHE A 688 -14.83 -0.98 -0.11
C PHE A 688 -13.51 -0.38 0.40
N GLU A 689 -13.58 0.59 1.31
CA GLU A 689 -12.41 1.21 1.95
C GLU A 689 -11.58 0.16 2.71
N TYR A 690 -12.22 -0.64 3.57
CA TYR A 690 -11.56 -1.73 4.31
C TYR A 690 -11.01 -2.79 3.37
N TYR A 691 -11.76 -3.19 2.34
CA TYR A 691 -11.29 -4.20 1.38
C TYR A 691 -10.05 -3.71 0.60
N ILE A 692 -10.03 -2.45 0.16
CA ILE A 692 -8.88 -1.89 -0.57
C ILE A 692 -7.67 -1.70 0.36
N SER A 693 -7.87 -1.16 1.56
CA SER A 693 -6.77 -0.74 2.45
C SER A 693 -6.22 -1.86 3.35
N HIS A 694 -7.09 -2.67 3.95
CA HIS A 694 -6.71 -3.72 4.90
C HIS A 694 -6.52 -5.10 4.23
N HIS A 695 -7.10 -5.34 3.05
CA HIS A 695 -6.97 -6.61 2.34
C HIS A 695 -6.14 -6.49 1.06
N LEU A 696 -6.67 -5.86 0.00
CA LEU A 696 -6.02 -5.79 -1.32
C LEU A 696 -4.63 -5.15 -1.26
N GLY A 697 -4.50 -4.02 -0.57
CA GLY A 697 -3.22 -3.32 -0.39
C GLY A 697 -2.20 -4.15 0.39
N LYS A 698 -2.64 -4.86 1.45
CA LYS A 698 -1.76 -5.68 2.29
C LYS A 698 -1.33 -6.98 1.60
N ALA A 699 -2.21 -7.61 0.84
CA ALA A 699 -1.88 -8.74 -0.02
C ALA A 699 -0.86 -8.35 -1.09
N PHE A 700 -1.05 -7.20 -1.76
CA PHE A 700 -0.09 -6.63 -2.71
C PHE A 700 1.27 -6.35 -2.06
N GLU A 701 1.30 -5.67 -0.90
CA GLU A 701 2.55 -5.41 -0.17
C GLU A 701 3.27 -6.72 0.19
N SER A 702 2.54 -7.70 0.71
CA SER A 702 3.11 -8.98 1.16
C SER A 702 3.80 -9.78 0.05
N VAL A 703 3.43 -9.61 -1.23
CA VAL A 703 4.15 -10.18 -2.38
C VAL A 703 5.59 -9.66 -2.48
N PHE A 704 5.86 -8.43 -2.02
CA PHE A 704 7.21 -7.85 -1.95
C PHE A 704 7.96 -8.19 -0.64
N GLY A 705 7.43 -9.09 0.18
CA GLY A 705 8.09 -9.60 1.39
C GLY A 705 7.94 -8.75 2.65
N GLY A 706 6.98 -7.82 2.69
CA GLY A 706 6.68 -7.03 3.88
C GLY A 706 5.35 -6.29 3.79
N VAL A 707 4.89 -5.70 4.89
CA VAL A 707 3.74 -4.79 4.92
C VAL A 707 4.14 -3.48 5.58
N THR A 708 3.70 -2.36 5.02
CA THR A 708 4.13 -1.01 5.43
C THR A 708 3.57 -0.58 6.79
N CYS A 709 2.43 -1.16 7.17
CA CYS A 709 1.69 -0.88 8.39
C CYS A 709 0.80 -2.08 8.69
N LEU A 710 0.81 -2.53 9.95
CA LEU A 710 -0.02 -3.62 10.47
C LEU A 710 -1.28 -3.03 11.14
N PRO A 711 -2.50 -3.41 10.72
CA PRO A 711 -3.74 -2.97 11.37
C PRO A 711 -3.77 -3.33 12.86
N GLY A 712 -3.89 -2.30 13.71
CA GLY A 712 -3.80 -2.43 15.17
C GLY A 712 -4.93 -3.21 15.86
N CYS A 713 -5.96 -3.60 15.10
CA CYS A 713 -7.11 -4.36 15.57
C CYS A 713 -6.96 -5.88 15.45
N PHE A 714 -6.09 -6.38 14.56
CA PHE A 714 -5.86 -7.82 14.39
C PHE A 714 -4.48 -8.13 13.79
N CYS A 715 -3.43 -7.98 14.59
CA CYS A 715 -2.04 -8.19 14.19
C CYS A 715 -1.26 -9.05 15.20
N MET A 716 -0.33 -9.86 14.71
CA MET A 716 0.53 -10.71 15.50
C MET A 716 1.99 -10.28 15.34
N TYR A 717 2.73 -10.27 16.44
CA TYR A 717 4.14 -9.88 16.50
C TYR A 717 4.98 -10.99 17.12
N ARG A 718 6.24 -11.09 16.67
CA ARG A 718 7.24 -11.93 17.30
C ARG A 718 7.80 -11.24 18.55
N ILE A 719 7.73 -11.92 19.69
CA ILE A 719 8.32 -11.46 20.95
C ILE A 719 9.84 -11.59 20.87
N LYS A 720 10.33 -12.74 20.37
CA LYS A 720 11.74 -13.10 20.24
C LYS A 720 11.98 -13.99 19.01
N SER A 721 13.14 -13.88 18.37
CA SER A 721 13.56 -14.76 17.27
C SER A 721 14.84 -15.52 17.61
N ARG A 722 15.04 -16.69 17.00
CA ARG A 722 16.27 -17.48 17.13
C ARG A 722 17.31 -17.00 16.11
N LYS A 723 18.54 -16.80 16.54
CA LYS A 723 19.69 -16.62 15.64
C LYS A 723 20.22 -17.97 15.16
N ALA A 724 20.97 -17.93 14.05
CA ALA A 724 21.65 -19.10 13.49
C ALA A 724 22.67 -19.77 14.44
N ASN A 725 23.11 -19.08 15.50
CA ASN A 725 23.98 -19.62 16.54
C ASN A 725 23.22 -20.25 17.74
N GLY A 726 21.89 -20.28 17.70
CA GLY A 726 21.02 -20.81 18.76
C GLY A 726 20.60 -19.79 19.83
N ASP A 727 21.20 -18.60 19.88
CA ASP A 727 20.80 -17.55 20.82
C ASP A 727 19.42 -16.97 20.47
N TRP A 728 18.68 -16.51 21.48
CA TRP A 728 17.47 -15.73 21.29
C TRP A 728 17.78 -14.23 21.17
N VAL A 729 16.95 -13.51 20.41
CA VAL A 729 17.00 -12.05 20.29
C VAL A 729 15.59 -11.49 20.53
N PRO A 730 15.40 -10.53 21.44
CA PRO A 730 14.11 -9.86 21.58
C PRO A 730 13.80 -9.03 20.32
N ILE A 731 12.56 -9.12 19.84
CA ILE A 731 12.09 -8.40 18.65
C ILE A 731 11.13 -7.29 19.11
N LEU A 732 9.87 -7.61 19.43
CA LEU A 732 8.92 -6.65 20.00
C LEU A 732 9.42 -6.03 21.32
N CYS A 733 10.15 -6.82 22.11
CA CYS A 733 10.67 -6.44 23.42
C CYS A 733 12.14 -5.98 23.37
N ASN A 734 12.65 -5.59 22.19
CA ASN A 734 13.97 -5.00 22.07
C ASN A 734 14.00 -3.66 22.83
N PRO A 735 14.97 -3.41 23.74
CA PRO A 735 15.12 -2.14 24.45
C PRO A 735 14.97 -0.90 23.57
N ASP A 736 15.57 -0.88 22.38
CA ASP A 736 15.54 0.28 21.47
C ASP A 736 14.11 0.58 20.98
N VAL A 737 13.34 -0.48 20.70
CA VAL A 737 11.92 -0.41 20.30
C VAL A 737 11.07 0.06 21.48
N VAL A 738 11.29 -0.50 22.67
CA VAL A 738 10.51 -0.18 23.87
C VAL A 738 10.79 1.27 24.31
N GLU A 739 12.05 1.71 24.29
CA GLU A 739 12.45 3.09 24.62
C GLU A 739 11.78 4.09 23.67
N THR A 740 11.91 3.88 22.35
CA THR A 740 11.27 4.73 21.32
C THR A 740 9.74 4.73 21.44
N TYR A 741 9.12 3.60 21.79
CA TYR A 741 7.68 3.51 21.96
C TYR A 741 7.19 4.16 23.26
N SER A 742 8.06 4.24 24.28
CA SER A 742 7.79 4.88 25.58
C SER A 742 7.92 6.41 25.61
N THR A 743 8.39 7.04 24.53
CA THR A 743 8.60 8.50 24.49
C THR A 743 7.28 9.28 24.66
N ASN A 744 7.22 10.18 25.65
CA ASN A 744 6.01 10.96 25.94
C ASN A 744 5.57 11.82 24.75
N GLU A 745 6.51 12.59 24.20
CA GLU A 745 6.32 13.40 23.00
C GLU A 745 6.75 12.59 21.79
N VAL A 746 5.85 12.45 20.82
CA VAL A 746 6.13 11.73 19.57
C VAL A 746 5.91 12.67 18.41
N GLU A 747 6.97 12.96 17.66
CA GLU A 747 6.90 13.63 16.37
C GLU A 747 6.40 12.64 15.31
N THR A 748 5.13 12.24 15.41
CA THR A 748 4.47 11.43 14.39
C THR A 748 4.02 12.28 13.20
N LEU A 749 4.06 11.69 12.01
CA LEU A 749 3.35 12.14 10.80
C LEU A 749 1.80 12.00 10.94
N GLN A 750 1.20 12.54 12.00
CA GLN A 750 -0.25 12.52 12.25
C GLN A 750 -0.86 13.93 12.29
#